data_AF-A0A8S3PNX3-F1
#
_entry.id   AF-A0A8S3PNX3-F1
#
_cell.length_a   1.000
_cell.length_b   1.000
_cell.length_c   1.000
_cell.angle_alpha   90.00
_cell.angle_beta   90.00
_cell.angle_gamma   90.00
#
_symmetry.space_group_name_H-M   'P 1'
#
loop_
_entity.id
_entity.type
_entity.pdbx_description
1 polymer ?
#
loop_
_entity_poly.entity_id
_entity_poly.type
_entity_poly.pdbx_seq_one_letter_code
_entity_poly.pdbx_strand_id
1 'polypeptide(L)'
;MATIGIADVCEDSTADDAPTINISNDDEHDEEERDNVEDDDEEEEDEDCEITPLENRRIFERNDSGTSFSSLISQNSVNTKPIQGPRYKLINEGDIPICKLNHTRTIVSKIMNSRYLRRWEVHKIYLDKTEICSATPTGMMDSSVLYSSIEDVHIVSRWNAGQKFCIRITIPDGSLLMQAHNSYLRDQWLHSILWKRHMYKYEKILKSARRPEVLLKEIKNMIDVSLTTNIQDASIYQFPLDLVSDLLQQNLDFITRVAHENIIVALAPLLENNHPTQEICDFFSKHCKNSPRSSIVIELFTPVVTRILKHNTDFGKFPRMRGFVQEYILALNCQNDGFNVVQNFIRCMHGPALVCPHPRVLPNLVAVCLAAVYSSFEDKKLAMQNNTLIQSFDQQEWEKRLRLYVGMLTTMSTFEDWRHILGSLLQPIPFPNDAIVDETFTSKMKDVMHNIASDSHCDVHSTILGIREGKEGWFHLYIPGSIGCDDEGNSGELCCIDNREFENVVEGKKEKKIGLTFGINRIHLKTLIHCCGRRKKFLQGLNKMLGPVMLLALRENEAAMEVLCAMLEMDVVENNDMKMQIVTTLQSTSTGKRLYAQLCDRQIALRELQQKGGPKKLTLPSKSTDADLAKMLSSGSFGNLECLSLAFTHVTSACADDLIKLPSLRYLNLWSTQFGDNGLQLISEYLQKLQVLNLCETPVTDKGLVCLSSLKNLRKLNLNSTSLSALTFEGLKEKLPALQECDVRYTDAW
;
A
#
# COMPACT_ATOMS: atom_id res chain seq x y z
N MET A 1 34.65 57.33 21.38
CA MET A 1 35.85 57.77 22.13
C MET A 1 36.45 56.53 22.77
N ALA A 2 37.79 56.39 22.79
CA ALA A 2 38.55 55.14 23.05
C ALA A 2 38.30 54.05 21.94
N THR A 3 39.24 53.48 21.15
CA THR A 3 40.73 53.39 21.15
C THR A 3 41.29 52.60 22.35
N ILE A 4 42.15 51.58 22.25
CA ILE A 4 43.09 51.00 21.24
C ILE A 4 42.93 49.45 21.24
N GLY A 5 43.31 48.59 20.27
CA GLY A 5 44.03 48.71 18.98
C GLY A 5 44.29 47.34 18.28
N ILE A 6 45.25 47.31 17.35
CA ILE A 6 45.56 46.20 16.40
C ILE A 6 46.67 45.28 16.94
N ALA A 7 46.63 43.98 16.60
CA ALA A 7 47.80 43.12 16.53
C ALA A 7 47.64 42.05 15.41
N ASP A 8 48.55 42.10 14.42
CA ASP A 8 48.82 41.06 13.41
C ASP A 8 49.84 40.02 13.94
N VAL A 9 50.30 39.12 13.05
CA VAL A 9 51.36 38.05 13.16
C VAL A 9 50.71 36.65 13.20
N CYS A 10 50.78 35.80 12.14
CA CYS A 10 51.94 35.03 11.61
C CYS A 10 52.52 34.04 12.66
N GLU A 11 53.04 32.85 12.38
CA GLU A 11 53.43 32.16 11.13
C GLU A 11 53.49 30.62 11.39
N ASP A 12 54.02 29.83 10.45
CA ASP A 12 54.12 28.36 10.49
C ASP A 12 54.97 27.75 11.65
N SER A 13 54.75 26.46 11.99
CA SER A 13 55.72 25.36 11.72
C SER A 13 55.60 24.09 12.59
N THR A 14 55.60 22.96 11.86
CA THR A 14 56.04 21.57 12.09
C THR A 14 56.72 21.05 13.39
N ALA A 15 56.45 19.76 13.63
CA ALA A 15 57.37 18.65 14.03
C ALA A 15 57.40 18.12 15.48
N ASP A 16 57.19 16.79 15.57
CA ASP A 16 57.85 15.74 16.37
C ASP A 16 58.22 15.99 17.85
N ASP A 17 57.68 15.15 18.76
CA ASP A 17 58.43 14.01 19.34
C ASP A 17 57.60 13.22 20.39
N ALA A 18 57.94 11.94 20.56
CA ALA A 18 57.50 11.06 21.66
C ALA A 18 58.74 10.76 22.59
N PRO A 19 58.71 9.94 23.67
CA PRO A 19 57.64 9.08 24.20
C PRO A 19 57.54 8.98 25.76
N THR A 20 56.91 7.90 26.25
CA THR A 20 57.15 7.10 27.49
C THR A 20 56.48 7.40 28.87
N ILE A 21 55.78 6.36 29.38
CA ILE A 21 55.82 5.79 30.77
C ILE A 21 55.02 6.56 31.88
N ASN A 22 54.14 5.98 32.74
CA ASN A 22 53.90 4.58 33.16
C ASN A 22 52.49 4.28 33.80
N ILE A 23 52.03 3.02 33.66
CA ILE A 23 51.33 2.08 34.62
C ILE A 23 50.03 2.48 35.39
N SER A 24 48.93 1.75 35.10
CA SER A 24 48.32 0.68 35.96
C SER A 24 47.14 0.02 35.20
N ASN A 25 47.12 -1.28 34.83
CA ASN A 25 46.98 -2.50 35.67
C ASN A 25 45.67 -2.49 36.49
N ASP A 26 44.77 -3.50 36.47
CA ASP A 26 44.68 -4.81 35.76
C ASP A 26 43.24 -4.94 35.15
N ASP A 27 42.68 -6.02 34.56
CA ASP A 27 43.00 -7.47 34.44
C ASP A 27 42.53 -8.03 33.06
N GLU A 28 42.92 -9.24 32.67
CA GLU A 28 42.39 -10.08 31.55
C GLU A 28 42.18 -11.54 32.02
N HIS A 29 41.36 -12.33 31.31
CA HIS A 29 41.54 -13.80 31.19
C HIS A 29 40.77 -14.42 30.00
N ASP A 30 41.49 -14.51 28.88
CA ASP A 30 41.81 -15.72 28.09
C ASP A 30 40.75 -16.71 27.56
N GLU A 31 40.97 -17.04 26.28
CA GLU A 31 40.44 -18.19 25.52
C GLU A 31 41.40 -19.41 25.59
N GLU A 32 40.89 -20.61 25.27
CA GLU A 32 41.50 -21.70 24.44
C GLU A 32 40.65 -22.98 24.69
N GLU A 33 39.94 -23.58 23.73
CA GLU A 33 40.31 -24.31 22.49
C GLU A 33 40.85 -25.75 22.69
N ARG A 34 40.10 -26.75 22.14
CA ARG A 34 40.51 -28.02 21.48
C ARG A 34 40.09 -29.43 22.00
N ASP A 35 39.64 -30.19 20.98
CA ASP A 35 39.89 -31.60 20.62
C ASP A 35 39.28 -32.82 21.38
N ASN A 36 38.21 -33.37 20.75
CA ASN A 36 38.12 -34.71 20.12
C ASN A 36 38.22 -36.05 20.90
N VAL A 37 37.84 -37.13 20.18
CA VAL A 37 37.78 -38.58 20.51
C VAL A 37 36.49 -38.98 21.22
N GLU A 38 35.47 -39.55 20.55
CA GLU A 38 35.31 -40.87 19.86
C GLU A 38 34.78 -41.98 20.80
N ASP A 39 34.19 -43.01 20.17
CA ASP A 39 33.63 -44.26 20.71
C ASP A 39 32.33 -44.19 21.55
N ASP A 40 31.42 -45.18 21.52
CA ASP A 40 30.87 -45.99 20.41
C ASP A 40 29.58 -46.69 20.94
N ASP A 41 29.12 -47.76 20.28
CA ASP A 41 28.18 -48.79 20.76
C ASP A 41 26.66 -48.55 20.64
N GLU A 42 26.17 -49.15 19.55
CA GLU A 42 24.88 -49.77 19.28
C GLU A 42 24.18 -50.43 20.49
N GLU A 43 22.84 -50.49 20.45
CA GLU A 43 22.12 -51.78 20.44
C GLU A 43 20.67 -51.62 19.93
N GLU A 44 20.22 -52.57 19.11
CA GLU A 44 18.83 -52.71 18.66
C GLU A 44 18.00 -53.46 19.71
N GLU A 45 16.68 -53.24 19.77
CA GLU A 45 15.74 -54.35 19.97
C GLU A 45 14.33 -54.00 19.44
N ASP A 46 13.77 -54.92 18.65
CA ASP A 46 12.38 -54.89 18.17
C ASP A 46 11.42 -55.31 19.29
N GLU A 47 10.18 -54.78 19.31
CA GLU A 47 9.02 -55.65 19.57
C GLU A 47 7.70 -55.11 18.99
N ASP A 48 6.73 -56.01 18.86
CA ASP A 48 5.70 -56.01 17.83
C ASP A 48 4.33 -55.46 18.30
N CYS A 49 3.49 -55.11 17.31
CA CYS A 49 2.02 -55.12 17.33
C CYS A 49 1.21 -54.64 18.56
N GLU A 50 0.33 -53.65 18.37
CA GLU A 50 -1.12 -53.92 18.29
C GLU A 50 -1.96 -52.76 17.69
N ILE A 51 -3.09 -53.10 17.07
CA ILE A 51 -4.03 -52.17 16.42
C ILE A 51 -5.35 -52.18 17.20
N THR A 52 -5.89 -51.02 17.60
CA THR A 52 -7.34 -50.68 17.54
C THR A 52 -7.59 -49.20 17.89
N PRO A 53 -8.75 -48.61 17.50
CA PRO A 53 -8.85 -47.16 17.28
C PRO A 53 -9.49 -46.38 18.44
N LEU A 54 -8.91 -45.20 18.75
CA LEU A 54 -9.51 -44.25 19.68
C LEU A 54 -10.24 -43.10 18.96
N GLU A 55 -11.56 -43.18 19.11
CA GLU A 55 -12.62 -42.23 18.84
C GLU A 55 -12.26 -40.74 18.75
N ASN A 56 -12.62 -40.11 17.62
CA ASN A 56 -12.88 -38.67 17.54
C ASN A 56 -14.10 -38.30 18.41
N ARG A 57 -13.89 -38.02 19.70
CA ARG A 57 -14.88 -37.40 20.58
C ARG A 57 -14.25 -36.34 21.49
N ARG A 58 -14.99 -35.23 21.64
CA ARG A 58 -14.71 -34.03 22.46
C ARG A 58 -13.67 -33.05 21.91
N ILE A 59 -14.16 -32.04 21.18
CA ILE A 59 -14.21 -30.68 21.76
C ILE A 59 -15.63 -30.15 21.53
N PHE A 60 -16.49 -30.32 22.54
CA PHE A 60 -17.78 -29.64 22.65
C PHE A 60 -18.00 -29.35 24.14
N GLU A 61 -17.14 -28.50 24.69
CA GLU A 61 -17.31 -27.94 26.03
C GLU A 61 -17.44 -26.43 25.90
N ARG A 62 -18.41 -25.87 26.63
CA ARG A 62 -18.74 -24.45 26.60
C ARG A 62 -17.59 -23.66 27.20
N ASN A 63 -17.09 -22.67 26.47
CA ASN A 63 -16.43 -21.51 27.06
C ASN A 63 -17.11 -20.24 26.54
N ASP A 64 -17.59 -19.43 27.47
CA ASP A 64 -18.06 -18.08 27.20
C ASP A 64 -16.88 -17.15 26.84
N SER A 65 -17.21 -16.08 26.12
CA SER A 65 -16.37 -14.90 25.85
C SER A 65 -15.09 -15.08 24.99
N GLY A 66 -15.16 -14.56 23.76
CA GLY A 66 -14.06 -13.76 23.20
C GLY A 66 -12.88 -14.49 22.52
N THR A 67 -13.14 -15.27 21.47
CA THR A 67 -12.08 -15.60 20.49
C THR A 67 -11.63 -14.32 19.78
N SER A 68 -10.46 -13.79 20.17
CA SER A 68 -9.90 -12.57 19.57
C SER A 68 -9.56 -12.77 18.08
N PHE A 69 -9.91 -11.80 17.23
CA PHE A 69 -9.44 -11.77 15.83
C PHE A 69 -7.91 -11.86 15.71
N SER A 70 -7.16 -11.43 16.74
CA SER A 70 -5.70 -11.54 16.75
C SER A 70 -5.19 -12.98 16.83
N SER A 71 -5.90 -13.91 17.48
CA SER A 71 -5.47 -15.31 17.54
C SER A 71 -5.67 -16.00 16.19
N LEU A 72 -6.81 -15.79 15.52
CA LEU A 72 -7.09 -16.33 14.18
C LEU A 72 -6.12 -15.85 13.09
N ILE A 73 -5.53 -14.67 13.25
CA ILE A 73 -4.53 -14.12 12.31
C ILE A 73 -3.10 -14.59 12.65
N SER A 74 -2.85 -15.02 13.90
CA SER A 74 -1.52 -15.44 14.38
C SER A 74 -1.36 -16.97 14.51
N GLN A 75 -2.47 -17.70 14.62
CA GLN A 75 -2.55 -19.15 14.73
C GLN A 75 -3.29 -19.70 13.52
N ASN A 76 -2.54 -20.07 12.48
CA ASN A 76 -2.88 -21.16 11.54
C ASN A 76 -1.68 -21.43 10.62
N SER A 77 -0.59 -21.88 11.22
CA SER A 77 0.28 -22.85 10.56
C SER A 77 -0.34 -24.21 10.84
N VAL A 78 -1.10 -24.78 9.90
CA VAL A 78 -1.50 -26.20 10.03
C VAL A 78 -0.22 -27.00 10.14
N ASN A 79 -0.11 -27.80 11.21
CA ASN A 79 1.06 -28.61 11.51
C ASN A 79 1.07 -29.85 10.59
N THR A 80 1.10 -29.59 9.28
CA THR A 80 1.41 -30.60 8.27
C THR A 80 2.81 -31.11 8.59
N LYS A 81 2.90 -32.36 9.04
CA LYS A 81 4.20 -33.02 9.21
C LYS A 81 4.98 -32.81 7.91
N PRO A 82 6.17 -32.17 7.93
CA PRO A 82 6.88 -31.87 6.70
C PRO A 82 7.16 -33.19 5.99
N ILE A 83 6.74 -33.30 4.73
CA ILE A 83 6.94 -34.51 3.93
C ILE A 83 8.44 -34.82 3.93
N GLN A 84 8.82 -35.92 4.59
CA GLN A 84 10.19 -36.39 4.66
C GLN A 84 10.57 -36.98 3.30
N GLY A 85 11.26 -36.18 2.48
CA GLY A 85 11.74 -36.62 1.19
C GLY A 85 12.26 -35.48 0.29
N PRO A 86 12.94 -35.83 -0.81
CA PRO A 86 13.35 -34.87 -1.83
C PRO A 86 12.14 -34.22 -2.51
N ARG A 87 12.24 -32.90 -2.72
CA ARG A 87 11.19 -32.05 -3.29
C ARG A 87 11.46 -31.78 -4.77
N TYR A 88 10.41 -31.87 -5.59
CA TYR A 88 10.50 -31.88 -7.05
C TYR A 88 9.72 -30.73 -7.70
N LYS A 89 10.23 -30.09 -8.74
CA LYS A 89 9.39 -29.17 -9.56
C LYS A 89 8.59 -29.95 -10.60
N LEU A 90 7.37 -29.55 -10.93
CA LEU A 90 6.58 -30.18 -11.98
C LEU A 90 7.28 -30.02 -13.35
N ILE A 91 7.61 -31.13 -14.01
CA ILE A 91 8.08 -31.12 -15.40
C ILE A 91 6.85 -31.07 -16.31
N ASN A 92 6.84 -30.11 -17.25
CA ASN A 92 5.87 -30.06 -18.33
C ASN A 92 6.48 -30.45 -19.69
N GLU A 93 7.77 -30.19 -19.91
CA GLU A 93 8.50 -30.68 -21.09
C GLU A 93 9.99 -30.96 -20.79
N GLY A 94 10.62 -31.77 -21.64
CA GLY A 94 12.08 -32.00 -21.61
C GLY A 94 12.54 -33.11 -22.56
N ASP A 95 13.83 -33.11 -22.89
CA ASP A 95 14.45 -34.13 -23.74
C ASP A 95 14.79 -35.38 -22.93
N ILE A 96 14.32 -36.54 -23.39
CA ILE A 96 14.53 -37.81 -22.69
C ILE A 96 14.72 -38.98 -23.69
N PRO A 97 15.78 -39.81 -23.54
CA PRO A 97 15.91 -41.07 -24.24
C PRO A 97 14.78 -42.04 -23.91
N ILE A 98 14.16 -42.62 -24.94
CA ILE A 98 13.06 -43.57 -24.85
C ILE A 98 13.36 -44.87 -25.59
N CYS A 99 12.88 -45.97 -25.01
CA CYS A 99 12.87 -47.31 -25.61
C CYS A 99 11.49 -47.96 -25.41
N LYS A 100 10.72 -48.11 -26.50
CA LYS A 100 9.44 -48.84 -26.57
C LYS A 100 9.70 -50.35 -26.73
N LEU A 101 9.10 -51.17 -25.88
CA LEU A 101 9.19 -52.64 -25.92
C LEU A 101 7.79 -53.24 -26.13
N ASN A 102 7.56 -53.88 -27.27
CA ASN A 102 6.27 -54.48 -27.66
C ASN A 102 6.04 -55.88 -27.03
N HIS A 103 6.44 -56.06 -25.77
CA HIS A 103 6.44 -57.35 -25.09
C HIS A 103 5.91 -57.27 -23.64
N THR A 104 5.27 -58.35 -23.20
CA THR A 104 4.65 -58.47 -21.88
C THR A 104 5.66 -58.67 -20.76
N ARG A 105 5.19 -58.50 -19.50
CA ARG A 105 6.03 -58.30 -18.31
C ARG A 105 7.16 -59.34 -18.11
N THR A 106 6.94 -60.61 -18.47
CA THR A 106 7.90 -61.72 -18.28
C THR A 106 9.03 -61.78 -19.30
N ILE A 107 8.86 -61.22 -20.50
CA ILE A 107 9.91 -61.18 -21.53
C ILE A 107 10.76 -59.92 -21.38
N VAL A 108 10.16 -58.82 -20.93
CA VAL A 108 10.86 -57.54 -20.69
C VAL A 108 12.07 -57.73 -19.77
N SER A 109 11.97 -58.44 -18.65
CA SER A 109 13.13 -58.68 -17.75
C SER A 109 14.31 -59.37 -18.44
N LYS A 110 14.05 -60.30 -19.37
CA LYS A 110 15.09 -60.98 -20.17
C LYS A 110 15.73 -60.05 -21.21
N ILE A 111 14.92 -59.24 -21.90
CA ILE A 111 15.40 -58.20 -22.83
C ILE A 111 16.26 -57.16 -22.08
N MET A 112 15.83 -56.78 -20.88
CA MET A 112 16.50 -55.79 -20.02
C MET A 112 17.84 -56.27 -19.46
N ASN A 113 18.13 -57.57 -19.54
CA ASN A 113 19.45 -58.13 -19.25
C ASN A 113 20.36 -58.22 -20.50
N SER A 114 19.80 -58.17 -21.72
CA SER A 114 20.56 -58.25 -22.97
C SER A 114 21.04 -56.88 -23.45
N ARG A 115 22.36 -56.69 -23.63
CA ARG A 115 22.93 -55.40 -24.08
C ARG A 115 22.63 -55.07 -25.56
N TYR A 116 22.29 -56.07 -26.38
CA TYR A 116 22.24 -55.95 -27.83
C TYR A 116 20.84 -55.72 -28.44
N LEU A 117 19.77 -55.83 -27.64
CA LEU A 117 18.38 -55.80 -28.11
C LEU A 117 17.67 -54.46 -27.84
N ARG A 118 18.41 -53.39 -27.53
CA ARG A 118 17.85 -52.09 -27.10
C ARG A 118 18.29 -50.96 -28.02
N ARG A 119 17.32 -50.31 -28.66
CA ARG A 119 17.49 -49.07 -29.42
C ARG A 119 16.83 -47.95 -28.63
N TRP A 120 17.59 -46.90 -28.36
CA TRP A 120 17.14 -45.69 -27.68
C TRP A 120 17.03 -44.55 -28.69
N GLU A 121 15.96 -43.78 -28.59
CA GLU A 121 15.75 -42.57 -29.41
C GLU A 121 15.45 -41.41 -28.47
N VAL A 122 16.10 -40.26 -28.68
CA VAL A 122 15.89 -39.06 -27.84
C VAL A 122 14.70 -38.31 -28.38
N HIS A 123 13.71 -38.08 -27.52
CA HIS A 123 12.50 -37.34 -27.87
C HIS A 123 12.34 -36.14 -26.95
N LYS A 124 11.93 -35.00 -27.51
CA LYS A 124 11.41 -33.89 -26.70
C LYS A 124 9.98 -34.25 -26.27
N ILE A 125 9.81 -34.60 -25.01
CA ILE A 125 8.53 -35.02 -24.43
C ILE A 125 7.83 -33.82 -23.80
N TYR A 126 6.50 -33.77 -23.93
CA TYR A 126 5.64 -32.86 -23.18
C TYR A 126 4.46 -33.61 -22.53
N LEU A 127 4.12 -33.20 -21.31
CA LEU A 127 3.03 -33.76 -20.51
C LEU A 127 1.77 -32.90 -20.67
N ASP A 128 0.95 -33.23 -21.65
CA ASP A 128 -0.32 -32.53 -21.90
C ASP A 128 -1.40 -32.93 -20.85
N LYS A 129 -2.62 -32.40 -20.98
CA LYS A 129 -3.76 -32.66 -20.10
C LYS A 129 -4.26 -34.11 -20.17
N THR A 130 -4.19 -34.75 -21.34
CA THR A 130 -4.80 -36.08 -21.57
C THR A 130 -3.81 -37.19 -21.93
N GLU A 131 -2.59 -36.82 -22.34
CA GLU A 131 -1.58 -37.73 -22.88
C GLU A 131 -0.14 -37.25 -22.68
N ILE A 132 0.79 -38.20 -22.80
CA ILE A 132 2.23 -37.97 -22.91
C ILE A 132 2.59 -37.95 -24.41
N CYS A 133 3.17 -36.86 -24.88
CA CYS A 133 3.39 -36.61 -26.31
C CYS A 133 4.85 -36.29 -26.62
N SER A 134 5.23 -36.41 -27.89
CA SER A 134 6.53 -35.97 -28.39
C SER A 134 6.36 -34.82 -29.38
N ALA A 135 7.20 -33.79 -29.27
CA ALA A 135 7.36 -32.78 -30.33
C ALA A 135 8.11 -33.35 -31.56
N THR A 136 8.62 -34.58 -31.43
CA THR A 136 9.30 -35.37 -32.47
C THR A 136 8.58 -36.73 -32.63
N PRO A 137 7.33 -36.75 -33.15
CA PRO A 137 6.48 -37.95 -33.20
C PRO A 137 6.93 -38.90 -34.32
N THR A 138 8.02 -39.62 -34.05
CA THR A 138 8.71 -40.53 -34.98
C THR A 138 9.22 -41.74 -34.21
N GLY A 139 9.48 -42.85 -34.92
CA GLY A 139 10.16 -44.01 -34.34
C GLY A 139 9.48 -44.57 -33.10
N MET A 140 10.18 -44.56 -31.95
CA MET A 140 9.68 -45.14 -30.69
C MET A 140 8.55 -44.36 -30.01
N MET A 141 8.26 -43.13 -30.45
CA MET A 141 7.17 -42.25 -29.98
C MET A 141 6.31 -41.76 -31.16
N ASP A 142 6.01 -42.67 -32.09
CA ASP A 142 5.11 -42.45 -33.23
C ASP A 142 3.66 -42.09 -32.81
N SER A 143 3.18 -42.71 -31.73
CA SER A 143 1.88 -42.44 -31.11
C SER A 143 2.03 -41.84 -29.71
N SER A 144 1.14 -40.91 -29.34
CA SER A 144 1.00 -40.42 -27.96
C SER A 144 0.54 -41.52 -27.00
N VAL A 145 0.85 -41.36 -25.71
CA VAL A 145 0.43 -42.30 -24.65
C VAL A 145 -0.65 -41.63 -23.78
N LEU A 146 -1.91 -41.99 -24.02
CA LEU A 146 -3.06 -41.55 -23.23
C LEU A 146 -2.93 -41.97 -21.76
N TYR A 147 -3.17 -41.06 -20.80
CA TYR A 147 -3.09 -41.42 -19.37
C TYR A 147 -4.08 -42.52 -18.97
N SER A 148 -5.19 -42.69 -19.70
CA SER A 148 -6.14 -43.80 -19.53
C SER A 148 -5.62 -45.17 -19.99
N SER A 149 -4.56 -45.21 -20.81
CA SER A 149 -3.92 -46.45 -21.26
C SER A 149 -2.78 -46.91 -20.34
N ILE A 150 -2.32 -46.06 -19.42
CA ILE A 150 -1.24 -46.41 -18.50
C ILE A 150 -1.78 -47.35 -17.42
N GLU A 151 -1.26 -48.57 -17.37
CA GLU A 151 -1.53 -49.54 -16.29
C GLU A 151 -0.78 -49.15 -15.01
N ASP A 152 0.52 -48.92 -15.15
CA ASP A 152 1.46 -48.78 -14.03
C ASP A 152 2.69 -47.96 -14.42
N VAL A 153 3.30 -47.27 -13.45
CA VAL A 153 4.52 -46.47 -13.61
C VAL A 153 5.43 -46.70 -12.41
N HIS A 154 6.62 -47.27 -12.64
CA HIS A 154 7.57 -47.58 -11.57
C HIS A 154 9.03 -47.36 -11.96
N ILE A 155 9.87 -47.15 -10.94
CA ILE A 155 11.33 -47.08 -11.06
C ILE A 155 11.88 -48.48 -11.36
N VAL A 156 12.81 -48.59 -12.31
CA VAL A 156 13.54 -49.84 -12.52
C VAL A 156 14.78 -49.87 -11.63
N SER A 157 14.70 -50.61 -10.53
CA SER A 157 15.72 -50.65 -9.47
C SER A 157 16.94 -51.55 -9.76
N ARG A 158 16.78 -52.60 -10.59
CA ARG A 158 17.84 -53.55 -10.97
C ARG A 158 17.99 -53.59 -12.49
N TRP A 159 19.03 -52.95 -13.04
CA TRP A 159 19.24 -52.79 -14.49
C TRP A 159 20.67 -53.12 -14.97
N ASN A 160 21.69 -52.35 -14.55
CA ASN A 160 23.11 -52.65 -14.74
C ASN A 160 23.97 -51.64 -13.97
N ALA A 161 25.27 -51.90 -13.80
CA ALA A 161 26.17 -50.97 -13.12
C ALA A 161 26.39 -49.64 -13.87
N GLY A 162 26.31 -49.65 -15.20
CA GLY A 162 26.70 -48.51 -16.07
C GLY A 162 25.56 -47.65 -16.64
N GLN A 163 24.29 -47.99 -16.41
CA GLN A 163 23.15 -47.15 -16.77
C GLN A 163 22.12 -47.20 -15.66
N LYS A 164 22.09 -46.13 -14.86
CA LYS A 164 21.21 -45.97 -13.71
C LYS A 164 20.06 -45.01 -14.11
N PHE A 165 18.99 -44.99 -13.33
CA PHE A 165 17.90 -43.99 -13.39
C PHE A 165 16.85 -44.11 -14.52
N CYS A 166 16.28 -45.31 -14.73
CA CYS A 166 15.17 -45.53 -15.68
C CYS A 166 13.79 -45.60 -15.00
N ILE A 167 12.76 -45.07 -15.68
CA ILE A 167 11.33 -45.23 -15.37
C ILE A 167 10.74 -46.20 -16.39
N ARG A 168 9.80 -47.04 -15.95
CA ARG A 168 8.97 -47.87 -16.84
C ARG A 168 7.50 -47.45 -16.75
N ILE A 169 6.90 -47.15 -17.88
CA ILE A 169 5.46 -46.98 -18.07
C ILE A 169 4.94 -48.26 -18.73
N THR A 170 3.96 -48.92 -18.11
CA THR A 170 3.32 -50.12 -18.66
C THR A 170 2.02 -49.73 -19.37
N ILE A 171 1.84 -50.21 -20.60
CA ILE A 171 0.69 -49.98 -21.47
C ILE A 171 0.22 -51.33 -22.05
N PRO A 172 -1.05 -51.49 -22.50
CA PRO A 172 -1.57 -52.78 -22.97
C PRO A 172 -0.70 -53.48 -24.01
N ASP A 173 -0.16 -52.71 -24.96
CA ASP A 173 0.63 -53.22 -26.08
C ASP A 173 2.15 -53.32 -25.79
N GLY A 174 2.60 -53.06 -24.54
CA GLY A 174 4.00 -53.18 -24.18
C GLY A 174 4.49 -52.39 -22.97
N SER A 175 5.67 -51.80 -23.09
CA SER A 175 6.26 -50.95 -22.04
C SER A 175 7.16 -49.87 -22.64
N LEU A 176 6.95 -48.63 -22.22
CA LEU A 176 7.81 -47.50 -22.55
C LEU A 176 8.83 -47.32 -21.44
N LEU A 177 10.11 -47.23 -21.80
CA LEU A 177 11.22 -47.01 -20.88
C LEU A 177 11.77 -45.62 -21.12
N MET A 178 11.86 -44.82 -20.06
CA MET A 178 12.38 -43.44 -20.09
C MET A 178 13.64 -43.39 -19.24
N GLN A 179 14.77 -42.93 -19.80
CA GLN A 179 16.05 -42.87 -19.10
C GLN A 179 16.41 -41.44 -18.73
N ALA A 180 16.45 -41.13 -17.43
CA ALA A 180 16.89 -39.81 -16.97
C ALA A 180 18.41 -39.75 -16.77
N HIS A 181 18.98 -38.55 -16.80
CA HIS A 181 20.42 -38.33 -16.61
C HIS A 181 20.90 -38.60 -15.17
N ASN A 182 20.03 -38.43 -14.16
CA ASN A 182 20.33 -38.67 -12.75
C ASN A 182 19.08 -39.14 -11.98
N SER A 183 19.24 -39.58 -10.73
CA SER A 183 18.14 -40.05 -9.87
C SER A 183 17.09 -38.98 -9.63
N TYR A 184 17.52 -37.74 -9.38
CA TYR A 184 16.62 -36.61 -9.14
C TYR A 184 15.66 -36.38 -10.31
N LEU A 185 16.18 -36.29 -11.55
CA LEU A 185 15.38 -36.13 -12.76
C LEU A 185 14.46 -37.33 -13.02
N ARG A 186 14.90 -38.56 -12.73
CA ARG A 186 14.03 -39.75 -12.81
C ARG A 186 12.82 -39.60 -11.89
N ASP A 187 13.06 -39.25 -10.64
CA ASP A 187 12.00 -39.17 -9.63
C ASP A 187 11.10 -37.95 -9.88
N GLN A 188 11.68 -36.85 -10.37
CA GLN A 188 10.95 -35.67 -10.85
C GLN A 188 10.00 -36.01 -12.01
N TRP A 189 10.47 -36.73 -13.03
CA TRP A 189 9.62 -37.22 -14.14
C TRP A 189 8.56 -38.20 -13.65
N LEU A 190 8.91 -39.15 -12.78
CA LEU A 190 7.99 -40.12 -12.19
C LEU A 190 6.83 -39.42 -11.48
N HIS A 191 7.13 -38.54 -10.52
CA HIS A 191 6.12 -37.81 -9.78
C HIS A 191 5.29 -36.91 -10.72
N SER A 192 5.90 -36.23 -11.69
CA SER A 192 5.18 -35.40 -12.67
C SER A 192 4.18 -36.19 -13.52
N ILE A 193 4.56 -37.39 -13.98
CA ILE A 193 3.69 -38.29 -14.76
C ILE A 193 2.57 -38.87 -13.90
N LEU A 194 2.89 -39.34 -12.69
CA LEU A 194 1.89 -39.82 -11.73
C LEU A 194 0.87 -38.72 -11.40
N TRP A 195 1.35 -37.51 -11.10
CA TRP A 195 0.51 -36.34 -10.83
C TRP A 195 -0.49 -36.06 -11.96
N LYS A 196 -0.01 -35.93 -13.21
CA LYS A 196 -0.87 -35.70 -14.38
C LYS A 196 -1.89 -36.83 -14.58
N ARG A 197 -1.48 -38.09 -14.41
CA ARG A 197 -2.35 -39.27 -14.47
C ARG A 197 -3.44 -39.25 -13.39
N HIS A 198 -3.11 -38.87 -12.15
CA HIS A 198 -4.07 -38.71 -11.05
C HIS A 198 -5.07 -37.59 -11.35
N MET A 199 -4.60 -36.41 -11.75
CA MET A 199 -5.45 -35.27 -12.07
C MET A 199 -6.44 -35.57 -13.22
N TYR A 200 -5.96 -36.18 -14.31
CA TYR A 200 -6.82 -36.66 -15.41
C TYR A 200 -7.87 -37.70 -14.96
N LYS A 201 -7.49 -38.61 -14.05
CA LYS A 201 -8.42 -39.58 -13.46
C LYS A 201 -9.51 -38.88 -12.64
N TYR A 202 -9.15 -37.91 -11.79
CA TYR A 202 -10.12 -37.14 -11.01
C TYR A 202 -11.03 -36.31 -11.91
N GLU A 203 -10.51 -35.65 -12.95
CA GLU A 203 -11.31 -34.92 -13.94
C GLU A 203 -12.39 -35.83 -14.57
N LYS A 204 -12.02 -37.03 -15.01
CA LYS A 204 -12.99 -38.00 -15.56
C LYS A 204 -14.00 -38.51 -14.54
N ILE A 205 -13.58 -38.79 -13.31
CA ILE A 205 -14.49 -39.26 -12.25
C ILE A 205 -15.48 -38.16 -11.88
N LEU A 206 -15.01 -36.93 -11.67
CA LEU A 206 -15.86 -35.82 -11.27
C LEU A 206 -16.83 -35.39 -12.38
N LYS A 207 -16.45 -35.49 -13.66
CA LYS A 207 -17.36 -35.27 -14.81
C LYS A 207 -18.38 -36.39 -15.04
N SER A 208 -18.18 -37.59 -14.47
CA SER A 208 -19.07 -38.76 -14.68
C SER A 208 -19.89 -39.17 -13.44
N ALA A 209 -19.48 -38.77 -12.24
CA ALA A 209 -20.14 -39.12 -11.00
C ALA A 209 -21.48 -38.39 -10.84
N ARG A 210 -22.57 -39.16 -10.72
CA ARG A 210 -23.95 -38.65 -10.57
C ARG A 210 -24.43 -38.55 -9.12
N ARG A 211 -23.65 -39.06 -8.15
CA ARG A 211 -24.01 -39.06 -6.72
C ARG A 211 -23.26 -37.95 -5.96
N PRO A 212 -23.96 -37.09 -5.20
CA PRO A 212 -23.35 -35.96 -4.49
C PRO A 212 -22.29 -36.38 -3.46
N GLU A 213 -22.55 -37.45 -2.71
CA GLU A 213 -21.63 -37.99 -1.70
C GLU A 213 -20.31 -38.48 -2.31
N VAL A 214 -20.38 -39.11 -3.49
CA VAL A 214 -19.22 -39.64 -4.21
C VAL A 214 -18.39 -38.49 -4.76
N LEU A 215 -19.02 -37.49 -5.37
CA LEU A 215 -18.36 -36.26 -5.82
C LEU A 215 -17.59 -35.58 -4.69
N LEU A 216 -18.22 -35.37 -3.52
CA LEU A 216 -17.56 -34.76 -2.37
C LEU A 216 -16.38 -35.59 -1.84
N LYS A 217 -16.52 -36.93 -1.80
CA LYS A 217 -15.43 -37.83 -1.40
C LYS A 217 -14.25 -37.72 -2.36
N GLU A 218 -14.48 -37.74 -3.66
CA GLU A 218 -13.40 -37.68 -4.66
C GLU A 218 -12.75 -36.29 -4.76
N ILE A 219 -13.49 -35.20 -4.48
CA ILE A 219 -12.89 -33.88 -4.27
C ILE A 219 -11.93 -33.90 -3.07
N LYS A 220 -12.34 -34.46 -1.93
CA LYS A 220 -11.47 -34.60 -0.75
C LYS A 220 -10.23 -35.46 -1.06
N ASN A 221 -10.39 -36.59 -1.74
CA ASN A 221 -9.26 -37.44 -2.16
C ASN A 221 -8.29 -36.70 -3.09
N MET A 222 -8.81 -35.92 -4.06
CA MET A 222 -7.98 -35.12 -4.97
C MET A 222 -7.17 -34.07 -4.21
N ILE A 223 -7.79 -33.40 -3.25
CA ILE A 223 -7.13 -32.38 -2.42
C ILE A 223 -6.06 -33.02 -1.52
N ASP A 224 -6.35 -34.17 -0.90
CA ASP A 224 -5.39 -34.93 -0.10
C ASP A 224 -4.16 -35.36 -0.94
N VAL A 225 -4.36 -35.88 -2.15
CA VAL A 225 -3.28 -36.16 -3.12
C VAL A 225 -2.49 -34.89 -3.49
N SER A 226 -3.14 -33.72 -3.50
CA SER A 226 -2.50 -32.42 -3.77
C SER A 226 -1.63 -31.92 -2.62
N LEU A 227 -1.95 -32.31 -1.38
CA LEU A 227 -1.20 -31.93 -0.18
C LEU A 227 -0.08 -32.92 0.17
N THR A 228 -0.23 -34.18 -0.23
CA THR A 228 0.72 -35.28 0.06
C THR A 228 1.75 -35.54 -1.04
N THR A 229 1.70 -34.82 -2.16
CA THR A 229 2.64 -34.99 -3.28
C THR A 229 4.03 -34.43 -2.99
N ASN A 230 5.08 -35.10 -3.46
CA ASN A 230 6.47 -34.64 -3.36
C ASN A 230 6.81 -33.46 -4.29
N ILE A 231 5.85 -33.01 -5.11
CA ILE A 231 6.05 -31.92 -6.06
C ILE A 231 5.79 -30.57 -5.35
N GLN A 232 6.62 -29.55 -5.61
CA GLN A 232 6.50 -28.20 -5.10
C GLN A 232 6.47 -27.20 -6.26
N ASP A 233 5.25 -26.95 -6.76
CA ASP A 233 4.96 -25.97 -7.81
C ASP A 233 3.57 -25.40 -7.55
N ALA A 234 3.38 -24.09 -7.67
CA ALA A 234 2.10 -23.44 -7.37
C ALA A 234 0.93 -23.96 -8.24
N SER A 235 1.24 -24.48 -9.43
CA SER A 235 0.23 -25.08 -10.32
C SER A 235 -0.44 -26.34 -9.76
N ILE A 236 0.18 -27.02 -8.78
CA ILE A 236 -0.36 -28.22 -8.11
C ILE A 236 -1.66 -27.90 -7.39
N TYR A 237 -1.72 -26.76 -6.70
CA TYR A 237 -2.89 -26.36 -5.92
C TYR A 237 -3.91 -25.62 -6.78
N GLN A 238 -3.46 -24.95 -7.85
CA GLN A 238 -4.34 -24.24 -8.78
C GLN A 238 -5.22 -25.22 -9.58
N PHE A 239 -4.68 -26.32 -10.10
CA PHE A 239 -5.45 -27.25 -10.94
C PHE A 239 -6.69 -27.86 -10.23
N PRO A 240 -6.62 -28.34 -8.98
CA PRO A 240 -7.79 -28.75 -8.19
C PRO A 240 -8.83 -27.64 -8.01
N LEU A 241 -8.39 -26.38 -7.80
CA LEU A 241 -9.28 -25.24 -7.68
C LEU A 241 -10.00 -24.97 -9.01
N ASP A 242 -9.27 -24.98 -10.13
CA ASP A 242 -9.82 -24.82 -11.48
C ASP A 242 -10.82 -25.95 -11.84
N LEU A 243 -10.54 -27.20 -11.44
CA LEU A 243 -11.44 -28.32 -11.69
C LEU A 243 -12.72 -28.25 -10.84
N VAL A 244 -12.63 -27.81 -9.57
CA VAL A 244 -13.83 -27.56 -8.75
C VAL A 244 -14.61 -26.33 -9.27
N SER A 245 -13.90 -25.31 -9.76
CA SER A 245 -14.46 -24.14 -10.45
C SER A 245 -15.34 -24.54 -11.63
N ASP A 246 -14.84 -25.41 -12.53
CA ASP A 246 -15.59 -25.98 -13.66
C ASP A 246 -16.85 -26.75 -13.20
N LEU A 247 -16.73 -27.57 -12.13
CA LEU A 247 -17.83 -28.37 -11.61
C LEU A 247 -18.95 -27.52 -10.99
N LEU A 248 -18.58 -26.43 -10.29
CA LEU A 248 -19.51 -25.48 -9.70
C LEU A 248 -20.29 -24.70 -10.77
N GLN A 249 -19.66 -24.34 -11.89
CA GLN A 249 -20.36 -23.76 -13.04
C GLN A 249 -21.36 -24.74 -13.67
N GLN A 250 -20.96 -26.01 -13.85
CA GLN A 250 -21.71 -26.98 -14.64
C GLN A 250 -22.87 -27.65 -13.89
N ASN A 251 -22.86 -27.70 -12.54
CA ASN A 251 -23.81 -28.49 -11.75
C ASN A 251 -24.45 -27.72 -10.58
N LEU A 252 -25.38 -26.80 -10.88
CA LEU A 252 -26.23 -26.13 -9.87
C LEU A 252 -27.03 -27.12 -8.99
N ASP A 253 -27.47 -28.23 -9.57
CA ASP A 253 -28.16 -29.32 -8.86
C ASP A 253 -27.27 -30.02 -7.82
N PHE A 254 -25.96 -30.14 -8.07
CA PHE A 254 -25.02 -30.77 -7.15
C PHE A 254 -24.87 -29.95 -5.86
N ILE A 255 -24.73 -28.63 -6.00
CA ILE A 255 -24.63 -27.66 -4.89
C ILE A 255 -25.90 -27.68 -4.01
N THR A 256 -27.05 -28.03 -4.59
CA THR A 256 -28.33 -28.10 -3.86
C THR A 256 -28.49 -29.42 -3.11
N ARG A 257 -27.78 -30.48 -3.52
CA ARG A 257 -27.87 -31.84 -2.93
C ARG A 257 -26.73 -32.15 -1.94
N VAL A 258 -25.59 -31.48 -2.05
CA VAL A 258 -24.54 -31.46 -1.01
C VAL A 258 -24.77 -30.22 -0.14
N ALA A 259 -24.63 -30.33 1.18
CA ALA A 259 -24.56 -29.12 2.01
C ALA A 259 -23.33 -28.30 1.58
N HIS A 260 -23.57 -27.14 0.96
CA HIS A 260 -22.56 -26.29 0.33
C HIS A 260 -21.34 -25.97 1.23
N GLU A 261 -21.57 -25.88 2.55
CA GLU A 261 -20.54 -25.78 3.59
C GLU A 261 -19.46 -26.88 3.51
N ASN A 262 -19.84 -28.13 3.22
CA ASN A 262 -18.90 -29.25 3.09
C ASN A 262 -17.91 -29.07 1.92
N ILE A 263 -18.31 -28.36 0.86
CA ILE A 263 -17.44 -28.05 -0.27
C ILE A 263 -16.43 -26.97 0.14
N ILE A 264 -16.88 -25.95 0.88
CA ILE A 264 -16.02 -24.88 1.40
C ILE A 264 -14.96 -25.47 2.36
N VAL A 265 -15.38 -26.31 3.30
CA VAL A 265 -14.49 -26.99 4.26
C VAL A 265 -13.50 -27.92 3.53
N ALA A 266 -13.92 -28.60 2.45
CA ALA A 266 -13.01 -29.42 1.65
C ALA A 266 -11.93 -28.60 0.93
N LEU A 267 -12.27 -27.39 0.45
CA LEU A 267 -11.35 -26.49 -0.27
C LEU A 267 -10.38 -25.72 0.64
N ALA A 268 -10.70 -25.56 1.93
CA ALA A 268 -9.93 -24.74 2.86
C ALA A 268 -8.40 -25.00 2.85
N PRO A 269 -7.90 -26.26 2.88
CA PRO A 269 -6.46 -26.52 2.92
C PRO A 269 -5.68 -26.01 1.69
N LEU A 270 -6.32 -25.94 0.51
CA LEU A 270 -5.67 -25.38 -0.68
C LEU A 270 -5.62 -23.84 -0.62
N LEU A 271 -6.65 -23.24 -0.03
CA LEU A 271 -6.80 -21.79 0.08
C LEU A 271 -5.94 -21.19 1.20
N GLU A 272 -5.37 -22.02 2.07
CA GLU A 272 -4.34 -21.62 3.03
C GLU A 272 -3.10 -21.00 2.39
N ASN A 273 -2.76 -21.35 1.14
CA ASN A 273 -1.57 -20.85 0.45
C ASN A 273 -1.83 -20.30 -0.97
N ASN A 274 -3.05 -20.41 -1.49
CA ASN A 274 -3.37 -20.07 -2.88
C ASN A 274 -4.56 -19.09 -2.98
N HIS A 275 -4.71 -18.46 -4.14
CA HIS A 275 -5.83 -17.55 -4.41
C HIS A 275 -7.04 -18.32 -4.97
N PRO A 276 -8.28 -18.01 -4.55
CA PRO A 276 -9.48 -18.60 -5.15
C PRO A 276 -9.69 -18.14 -6.60
N THR A 277 -10.30 -19.01 -7.43
CA THR A 277 -10.77 -18.65 -8.78
C THR A 277 -11.97 -17.68 -8.71
N GLN A 278 -12.35 -17.07 -9.84
CA GLN A 278 -13.48 -16.13 -9.87
C GLN A 278 -14.82 -16.81 -9.50
N GLU A 279 -15.01 -18.05 -9.94
CA GLU A 279 -16.19 -18.88 -9.64
C GLU A 279 -16.23 -19.31 -8.18
N ILE A 280 -15.07 -19.65 -7.59
CA ILE A 280 -14.98 -19.95 -6.15
C ILE A 280 -15.31 -18.69 -5.34
N CYS A 281 -14.86 -17.51 -5.78
CA CYS A 281 -15.29 -16.24 -5.20
C CYS A 281 -16.81 -16.01 -5.29
N ASP A 282 -17.47 -16.31 -6.41
CA ASP A 282 -18.94 -16.23 -6.51
C ASP A 282 -19.64 -17.23 -5.58
N PHE A 283 -19.12 -18.46 -5.50
CA PHE A 283 -19.64 -19.51 -4.64
C PHE A 283 -19.55 -19.11 -3.15
N PHE A 284 -18.42 -18.53 -2.74
CA PHE A 284 -18.24 -17.99 -1.39
C PHE A 284 -19.10 -16.75 -1.14
N SER A 285 -19.23 -15.86 -2.12
CA SER A 285 -20.15 -14.70 -2.07
C SER A 285 -21.59 -15.14 -1.83
N LYS A 286 -22.03 -16.23 -2.47
CA LYS A 286 -23.36 -16.82 -2.28
C LYS A 286 -23.53 -17.42 -0.88
N HIS A 287 -22.49 -18.03 -0.30
CA HIS A 287 -22.53 -18.49 1.09
C HIS A 287 -22.62 -17.30 2.07
N CYS A 288 -21.82 -16.25 1.88
CA CYS A 288 -21.90 -15.01 2.68
C CYS A 288 -23.31 -14.40 2.67
N LYS A 289 -24.01 -14.38 1.53
CA LYS A 289 -25.40 -13.90 1.41
C LYS A 289 -26.41 -14.79 2.14
N ASN A 290 -26.29 -16.10 1.96
CA ASN A 290 -27.30 -17.06 2.42
C ASN A 290 -27.14 -17.44 3.90
N SER A 291 -25.90 -17.44 4.41
CA SER A 291 -25.53 -17.91 5.74
C SER A 291 -24.50 -16.99 6.41
N PRO A 292 -24.76 -15.66 6.53
CA PRO A 292 -23.76 -14.68 6.97
C PRO A 292 -23.22 -14.92 8.38
N ARG A 293 -23.98 -15.65 9.22
CA ARG A 293 -23.61 -16.02 10.60
C ARG A 293 -22.98 -17.42 10.74
N SER A 294 -22.64 -18.11 9.65
CA SER A 294 -21.92 -19.39 9.72
C SER A 294 -20.50 -19.18 10.23
N SER A 295 -19.96 -20.12 11.02
CA SER A 295 -18.60 -20.03 11.56
C SER A 295 -17.54 -19.98 10.45
N ILE A 296 -17.85 -20.59 9.30
CA ILE A 296 -17.07 -20.57 8.05
C ILE A 296 -16.64 -19.16 7.64
N VAL A 297 -17.51 -18.16 7.84
CA VAL A 297 -17.19 -16.76 7.52
C VAL A 297 -16.00 -16.30 8.34
N ILE A 298 -16.01 -16.53 9.66
CA ILE A 298 -14.94 -16.08 10.56
C ILE A 298 -13.71 -16.99 10.45
N GLU A 299 -13.89 -18.30 10.45
CA GLU A 299 -12.81 -19.30 10.54
C GLU A 299 -12.07 -19.51 9.21
N LEU A 300 -12.80 -19.61 8.09
CA LEU A 300 -12.23 -19.99 6.80
C LEU A 300 -12.07 -18.83 5.82
N PHE A 301 -13.00 -17.86 5.81
CA PHE A 301 -12.89 -16.74 4.86
C PHE A 301 -11.98 -15.61 5.35
N THR A 302 -11.83 -15.40 6.66
CA THR A 302 -10.94 -14.36 7.20
C THR A 302 -9.48 -14.50 6.72
N PRO A 303 -8.82 -15.68 6.76
CA PRO A 303 -7.47 -15.84 6.24
C PRO A 303 -7.37 -15.59 4.72
N VAL A 304 -8.36 -16.04 3.95
CA VAL A 304 -8.40 -15.88 2.49
C VAL A 304 -8.55 -14.40 2.11
N VAL A 305 -9.48 -13.68 2.73
CA VAL A 305 -9.67 -12.23 2.50
C VAL A 305 -8.46 -11.43 2.99
N THR A 306 -7.87 -11.80 4.13
CA THR A 306 -6.63 -11.21 4.64
C THR A 306 -5.50 -11.32 3.61
N ARG A 307 -5.34 -12.48 2.95
CA ARG A 307 -4.37 -12.66 1.86
C ARG A 307 -4.68 -11.80 0.64
N ILE A 308 -5.94 -11.78 0.20
CA ILE A 308 -6.39 -10.95 -0.94
C ILE A 308 -6.04 -9.46 -0.71
N LEU A 309 -6.20 -8.96 0.52
CA LEU A 309 -5.90 -7.58 0.88
C LEU A 309 -4.40 -7.30 1.07
N LYS A 310 -3.60 -8.26 1.54
CA LYS A 310 -2.15 -8.09 1.76
C LYS A 310 -1.32 -8.16 0.47
N HIS A 311 -1.76 -8.93 -0.52
CA HIS A 311 -1.03 -9.14 -1.78
C HIS A 311 -1.42 -8.15 -2.89
N ASN A 312 -0.67 -8.17 -4.00
CA ASN A 312 -0.86 -7.29 -5.16
C ASN A 312 -2.03 -7.76 -6.04
N THR A 313 -3.26 -7.62 -5.53
CA THR A 313 -4.49 -8.06 -6.20
C THR A 313 -5.00 -6.99 -7.18
N ASP A 314 -5.02 -7.33 -8.47
CA ASP A 314 -5.60 -6.47 -9.52
C ASP A 314 -7.14 -6.69 -9.59
N PHE A 315 -7.89 -5.96 -8.76
CA PHE A 315 -9.36 -6.01 -8.78
C PHE A 315 -10.00 -5.56 -10.10
N GLY A 316 -9.25 -4.90 -11.00
CA GLY A 316 -9.71 -4.58 -12.36
C GLY A 316 -9.77 -5.84 -13.25
N LYS A 317 -8.79 -6.73 -13.11
CA LYS A 317 -8.77 -8.04 -13.79
C LYS A 317 -9.64 -9.10 -13.10
N PHE A 318 -9.80 -9.01 -11.77
CA PHE A 318 -10.50 -10.01 -10.96
C PHE A 318 -11.71 -9.41 -10.21
N PRO A 319 -12.76 -8.95 -10.92
CA PRO A 319 -13.89 -8.23 -10.30
C PRO A 319 -14.68 -9.10 -9.31
N ARG A 320 -14.80 -10.41 -9.56
CA ARG A 320 -15.51 -11.33 -8.65
C ARG A 320 -14.77 -11.53 -7.32
N MET A 321 -13.45 -11.40 -7.31
CA MET A 321 -12.65 -11.42 -6.08
C MET A 321 -12.92 -10.18 -5.22
N ARG A 322 -13.11 -9.00 -5.84
CA ARG A 322 -13.57 -7.79 -5.14
C ARG A 322 -14.98 -7.98 -4.58
N GLY A 323 -15.89 -8.56 -5.37
CA GLY A 323 -17.24 -8.91 -4.94
C GLY A 323 -17.24 -9.83 -3.71
N PHE A 324 -16.43 -10.88 -3.71
CA PHE A 324 -16.29 -11.75 -2.54
C PHE A 324 -15.84 -10.99 -1.27
N VAL A 325 -14.84 -10.11 -1.36
CA VAL A 325 -14.42 -9.28 -0.21
C VAL A 325 -15.56 -8.38 0.28
N GLN A 326 -16.36 -7.81 -0.64
CA GLN A 326 -17.54 -7.00 -0.30
C GLN A 326 -18.59 -7.82 0.46
N GLU A 327 -18.97 -8.99 -0.06
CA GLU A 327 -19.99 -9.86 0.56
C GLU A 327 -19.50 -10.47 1.89
N TYR A 328 -18.21 -10.76 2.02
CA TYR A 328 -17.59 -11.14 3.29
C TYR A 328 -17.69 -10.01 4.34
N ILE A 329 -17.40 -8.75 3.97
CA ILE A 329 -17.53 -7.60 4.86
C ILE A 329 -19.00 -7.41 5.30
N LEU A 330 -19.96 -7.64 4.40
CA LEU A 330 -21.39 -7.62 4.74
C LEU A 330 -21.74 -8.74 5.73
N ALA A 331 -21.25 -9.96 5.51
CA ALA A 331 -21.45 -11.08 6.43
C ALA A 331 -20.81 -10.84 7.81
N LEU A 332 -19.62 -10.23 7.88
CA LEU A 332 -19.03 -9.77 9.15
C LEU A 332 -19.92 -8.75 9.88
N ASN A 333 -20.55 -7.83 9.15
CA ASN A 333 -21.45 -6.83 9.73
C ASN A 333 -22.79 -7.44 10.22
N CYS A 334 -23.12 -8.67 9.84
CA CYS A 334 -24.29 -9.41 10.34
C CYS A 334 -24.03 -10.22 11.62
N GLN A 335 -22.78 -10.27 12.10
CA GLN A 335 -22.39 -10.91 13.35
C GLN A 335 -22.94 -10.14 14.57
N ASN A 336 -22.88 -10.74 15.77
CA ASN A 336 -23.56 -10.22 16.96
C ASN A 336 -23.16 -8.77 17.33
N ASP A 337 -21.87 -8.41 17.25
CA ASP A 337 -21.39 -7.06 17.55
C ASP A 337 -21.43 -6.10 16.34
N GLY A 338 -21.98 -6.56 15.21
CA GLY A 338 -22.19 -5.78 13.98
C GLY A 338 -20.95 -5.06 13.49
N PHE A 339 -21.04 -3.74 13.34
CA PHE A 339 -19.96 -2.91 12.79
C PHE A 339 -18.67 -2.96 13.63
N ASN A 340 -18.73 -3.25 14.93
CA ASN A 340 -17.54 -3.38 15.78
C ASN A 340 -16.64 -4.54 15.32
N VAL A 341 -17.24 -5.62 14.77
CA VAL A 341 -16.51 -6.75 14.18
C VAL A 341 -15.69 -6.28 12.98
N VAL A 342 -16.27 -5.45 12.12
CA VAL A 342 -15.62 -4.88 10.94
C VAL A 342 -14.51 -3.89 11.34
N GLN A 343 -14.73 -3.07 12.36
CA GLN A 343 -13.68 -2.19 12.90
C GLN A 343 -12.51 -3.00 13.48
N ASN A 344 -12.79 -4.08 14.22
CA ASN A 344 -11.75 -4.94 14.78
C ASN A 344 -10.98 -5.68 13.67
N PHE A 345 -11.65 -6.11 12.60
CA PHE A 345 -10.99 -6.62 11.40
C PHE A 345 -10.04 -5.58 10.79
N ILE A 346 -10.48 -4.33 10.58
CA ILE A 346 -9.62 -3.26 10.05
C ILE A 346 -8.40 -3.01 10.97
N ARG A 347 -8.60 -2.94 12.30
CA ARG A 347 -7.52 -2.81 13.28
C ARG A 347 -6.51 -3.96 13.21
N CYS A 348 -6.98 -5.20 13.05
CA CYS A 348 -6.09 -6.36 12.89
C CYS A 348 -5.34 -6.36 11.55
N MET A 349 -5.97 -5.84 10.49
CA MET A 349 -5.34 -5.66 9.17
C MET A 349 -4.28 -4.54 9.16
N HIS A 350 -4.49 -3.49 9.96
CA HIS A 350 -3.47 -2.46 10.25
C HIS A 350 -2.32 -3.04 11.09
N GLY A 351 -2.64 -3.82 12.13
CA GLY A 351 -1.70 -4.34 13.11
C GLY A 351 -1.45 -3.38 14.29
N PRO A 352 -0.77 -3.83 15.36
CA PRO A 352 -0.56 -3.04 16.58
C PRO A 352 0.60 -2.03 16.49
N ALA A 353 1.35 -2.03 15.39
CA ALA A 353 2.50 -1.15 15.19
C ALA A 353 2.06 0.29 14.81
N LEU A 354 2.95 1.26 15.03
CA LEU A 354 2.78 2.66 14.61
C LEU A 354 2.72 2.84 13.08
N VAL A 355 3.20 1.86 12.32
CA VAL A 355 3.19 1.83 10.85
C VAL A 355 2.64 0.48 10.41
N CYS A 356 1.69 0.48 9.49
CA CYS A 356 1.12 -0.76 8.96
C CYS A 356 2.17 -1.61 8.22
N PRO A 357 2.32 -2.92 8.54
CA PRO A 357 3.34 -3.79 7.95
C PRO A 357 3.02 -4.22 6.51
N HIS A 358 1.84 -3.86 5.98
CA HIS A 358 1.36 -4.29 4.67
C HIS A 358 0.80 -3.11 3.87
N PRO A 359 1.63 -2.34 3.14
CA PRO A 359 1.24 -1.09 2.48
C PRO A 359 0.19 -1.24 1.37
N ARG A 360 -0.19 -2.47 0.99
CA ARG A 360 -1.26 -2.76 0.02
C ARG A 360 -2.65 -2.88 0.65
N VAL A 361 -2.74 -3.09 1.96
CA VAL A 361 -4.02 -3.27 2.68
C VAL A 361 -4.92 -2.05 2.52
N LEU A 362 -4.41 -0.85 2.80
CA LEU A 362 -5.18 0.39 2.66
C LEU A 362 -5.66 0.64 1.22
N PRO A 363 -4.81 0.65 0.17
CA PRO A 363 -5.27 0.74 -1.22
C PRO A 363 -6.35 -0.28 -1.59
N ASN A 364 -6.20 -1.53 -1.17
CA ASN A 364 -7.15 -2.59 -1.48
C ASN A 364 -8.49 -2.41 -0.74
N LEU A 365 -8.48 -2.04 0.54
CA LEU A 365 -9.68 -1.71 1.31
C LEU A 365 -10.41 -0.49 0.75
N VAL A 366 -9.68 0.58 0.40
CA VAL A 366 -10.26 1.77 -0.23
C VAL A 366 -10.90 1.43 -1.58
N ALA A 367 -10.24 0.62 -2.43
CA ALA A 367 -10.82 0.16 -3.69
C ALA A 367 -12.09 -0.69 -3.51
N VAL A 368 -12.15 -1.53 -2.48
CA VAL A 368 -13.34 -2.31 -2.10
C VAL A 368 -14.50 -1.41 -1.66
N CYS A 369 -14.23 -0.46 -0.75
CA CYS A 369 -15.23 0.50 -0.25
C CYS A 369 -15.78 1.38 -1.37
N LEU A 370 -14.91 1.98 -2.19
CA LEU A 370 -15.32 2.87 -3.28
C LEU A 370 -16.15 2.12 -4.33
N ALA A 371 -15.74 0.92 -4.74
CA ALA A 371 -16.53 0.13 -5.67
C ALA A 371 -17.92 -0.22 -5.12
N ALA A 372 -18.04 -0.45 -3.81
CA ALA A 372 -19.33 -0.72 -3.18
C ALA A 372 -20.24 0.52 -3.12
N VAL A 373 -19.66 1.69 -2.81
CA VAL A 373 -20.39 2.98 -2.86
C VAL A 373 -20.91 3.24 -4.27
N TYR A 374 -20.07 3.12 -5.30
CA TYR A 374 -20.49 3.33 -6.70
C TYR A 374 -21.61 2.37 -7.11
N SER A 375 -21.44 1.06 -6.89
CA SER A 375 -22.48 0.06 -7.18
C SER A 375 -23.80 0.41 -6.48
N SER A 376 -23.75 0.82 -5.21
CA SER A 376 -24.95 1.16 -4.44
C SER A 376 -25.73 2.34 -5.06
N PHE A 377 -25.06 3.33 -5.64
CA PHE A 377 -25.74 4.45 -6.33
C PHE A 377 -26.20 4.08 -7.75
N GLU A 378 -25.47 3.22 -8.46
CA GLU A 378 -25.93 2.65 -9.74
C GLU A 378 -27.21 1.80 -9.56
N ASP A 379 -27.25 0.95 -8.54
CA ASP A 379 -28.41 0.12 -8.19
C ASP A 379 -29.64 0.99 -7.83
N LYS A 380 -29.46 2.03 -6.99
CA LYS A 380 -30.51 3.00 -6.64
C LYS A 380 -31.07 3.71 -7.88
N LYS A 381 -30.19 4.09 -8.80
CA LYS A 381 -30.57 4.76 -10.07
C LYS A 381 -31.33 3.82 -11.02
N LEU A 382 -30.89 2.57 -11.16
CA LEU A 382 -31.57 1.55 -11.95
C LEU A 382 -32.96 1.22 -11.40
N ALA A 383 -33.11 1.16 -10.08
CA ALA A 383 -34.40 0.99 -9.41
C ALA A 383 -35.35 2.17 -9.66
N MET A 384 -34.85 3.41 -9.63
CA MET A 384 -35.65 4.62 -9.89
C MET A 384 -36.06 4.78 -11.37
N GLN A 385 -35.29 4.26 -12.33
CA GLN A 385 -35.61 4.34 -13.75
C GLN A 385 -36.64 3.29 -14.19
N ASN A 386 -36.63 2.11 -13.58
CA ASN A 386 -37.55 1.02 -13.89
C ASN A 386 -38.84 1.11 -13.05
N ASN A 387 -39.76 2.00 -13.45
CA ASN A 387 -41.07 2.24 -12.83
C ASN A 387 -41.96 0.98 -12.62
N THR A 388 -41.56 -0.18 -13.12
CA THR A 388 -42.24 -1.48 -12.94
C THR A 388 -41.71 -2.33 -11.78
N LEU A 389 -40.60 -1.96 -11.11
CA LEU A 389 -39.94 -2.75 -10.05
C LEU A 389 -40.05 -2.17 -8.63
N ILE A 390 -41.05 -1.33 -8.39
CA ILE A 390 -41.32 -0.61 -7.11
C ILE A 390 -41.52 -1.55 -5.89
N GLN A 391 -41.63 -2.87 -6.09
CA GLN A 391 -41.73 -3.87 -5.01
C GLN A 391 -40.39 -4.46 -4.52
N SER A 392 -39.23 -4.06 -5.06
CA SER A 392 -37.94 -4.77 -4.80
C SER A 392 -36.78 -3.95 -4.26
N PHE A 393 -36.87 -2.61 -4.21
CA PHE A 393 -35.79 -1.77 -3.68
C PHE A 393 -35.96 -1.54 -2.17
N ASP A 394 -35.21 -2.31 -1.36
CA ASP A 394 -35.13 -2.10 0.09
C ASP A 394 -34.18 -0.93 0.41
N GLN A 395 -34.77 0.25 0.61
CA GLN A 395 -34.08 1.47 1.03
C GLN A 395 -33.31 1.29 2.36
N GLN A 396 -33.80 0.48 3.31
CA GLN A 396 -33.13 0.28 4.60
C GLN A 396 -31.87 -0.58 4.44
N GLU A 397 -31.94 -1.63 3.61
CA GLU A 397 -30.78 -2.46 3.28
C GLU A 397 -29.73 -1.68 2.47
N TRP A 398 -30.18 -0.85 1.52
CA TRP A 398 -29.32 0.09 0.80
C TRP A 398 -28.58 1.06 1.75
N GLU A 399 -29.28 1.70 2.69
CA GLU A 399 -28.66 2.58 3.68
C GLU A 399 -27.67 1.86 4.59
N LYS A 400 -27.98 0.64 5.05
CA LYS A 400 -27.06 -0.17 5.87
C LYS A 400 -25.75 -0.45 5.14
N ARG A 401 -25.82 -0.84 3.86
CA ARG A 401 -24.65 -1.08 3.01
C ARG A 401 -23.80 0.18 2.84
N LEU A 402 -24.45 1.30 2.54
CA LEU A 402 -23.76 2.58 2.38
C LEU A 402 -23.05 3.01 3.68
N ARG A 403 -23.76 3.00 4.81
CA ARG A 403 -23.20 3.34 6.13
C ARG A 403 -22.03 2.43 6.52
N LEU A 404 -22.07 1.14 6.17
CA LEU A 404 -20.98 0.20 6.40
C LEU A 404 -19.70 0.61 5.66
N TYR A 405 -19.73 0.71 4.33
CA TYR A 405 -18.51 0.99 3.56
C TYR A 405 -17.96 2.40 3.77
N VAL A 406 -18.82 3.39 4.01
CA VAL A 406 -18.36 4.73 4.40
C VAL A 406 -17.78 4.73 5.82
N GLY A 407 -18.42 4.02 6.76
CA GLY A 407 -17.89 3.85 8.13
C GLY A 407 -16.52 3.16 8.17
N MET A 408 -16.24 2.24 7.23
CA MET A 408 -14.90 1.69 7.06
C MET A 408 -13.88 2.76 6.67
N LEU A 409 -14.21 3.69 5.76
CA LEU A 409 -13.35 4.84 5.43
C LEU A 409 -13.14 5.74 6.66
N THR A 410 -14.17 5.97 7.48
CA THR A 410 -14.05 6.69 8.76
C THR A 410 -13.07 6.00 9.70
N THR A 411 -13.12 4.67 9.79
CA THR A 411 -12.22 3.87 10.63
C THR A 411 -10.79 3.87 10.06
N MET A 412 -10.62 3.80 8.74
CA MET A 412 -9.30 3.94 8.09
C MET A 412 -8.68 5.32 8.34
N SER A 413 -9.48 6.38 8.45
CA SER A 413 -8.98 7.74 8.70
C SER A 413 -8.49 8.01 10.13
N THR A 414 -8.70 7.09 11.10
CA THR A 414 -8.20 7.30 12.46
C THR A 414 -6.71 7.00 12.61
N PHE A 415 -6.15 6.13 11.76
CA PHE A 415 -4.73 5.75 11.80
C PHE A 415 -3.85 6.84 11.17
N GLU A 416 -2.74 7.19 11.83
CA GLU A 416 -1.91 8.36 11.46
C GLU A 416 -1.15 8.15 10.14
N ASP A 417 -0.55 6.97 9.98
CA ASP A 417 0.20 6.58 8.79
C ASP A 417 -0.71 6.43 7.55
N TRP A 418 -1.96 5.98 7.74
CA TRP A 418 -2.94 5.84 6.68
C TRP A 418 -3.56 7.18 6.26
N ARG A 419 -3.66 8.20 7.13
CA ARG A 419 -4.33 9.48 6.81
C ARG A 419 -3.83 10.13 5.52
N HIS A 420 -2.51 10.21 5.33
CA HIS A 420 -1.91 10.77 4.11
C HIS A 420 -2.27 9.97 2.85
N ILE A 421 -2.06 8.65 2.90
CA ILE A 421 -2.27 7.77 1.74
C ILE A 421 -3.77 7.67 1.40
N LEU A 422 -4.64 7.60 2.41
CA LEU A 422 -6.09 7.62 2.27
C LEU A 422 -6.54 8.90 1.56
N GLY A 423 -6.09 10.08 2.01
CA GLY A 423 -6.37 11.34 1.34
C GLY A 423 -5.92 11.36 -0.13
N SER A 424 -4.73 10.81 -0.42
CA SER A 424 -4.21 10.71 -1.79
C SER A 424 -5.01 9.74 -2.69
N LEU A 425 -5.44 8.58 -2.17
CA LEU A 425 -6.26 7.60 -2.89
C LEU A 425 -7.67 8.13 -3.19
N LEU A 426 -8.17 8.98 -2.30
CA LEU A 426 -9.46 9.63 -2.40
C LEU A 426 -9.43 10.83 -3.36
N GLN A 427 -8.32 11.59 -3.42
CA GLN A 427 -8.16 12.81 -4.24
C GLN A 427 -8.60 12.74 -5.72
N PRO A 428 -8.37 11.67 -6.51
CA PRO A 428 -8.66 11.67 -7.94
C PRO A 428 -10.09 11.25 -8.32
N ILE A 429 -10.95 10.93 -7.36
CA ILE A 429 -12.19 10.16 -7.57
C ILE A 429 -13.43 11.06 -7.34
N PRO A 430 -14.03 11.63 -8.40
CA PRO A 430 -15.31 12.33 -8.27
C PRO A 430 -16.41 11.31 -8.03
N PHE A 431 -17.00 11.29 -6.84
CA PHE A 431 -18.16 10.44 -6.56
C PHE A 431 -19.31 10.72 -7.54
N PRO A 432 -20.25 9.76 -7.71
CA PRO A 432 -21.50 10.05 -8.41
C PRO A 432 -22.15 11.31 -7.86
N ASN A 433 -22.65 12.20 -8.73
CA ASN A 433 -23.37 13.40 -8.29
C ASN A 433 -24.54 13.05 -7.35
N ASP A 434 -25.19 11.91 -7.61
CA ASP A 434 -26.27 11.36 -6.80
C ASP A 434 -25.82 10.99 -5.37
N ALA A 435 -24.53 10.65 -5.17
CA ALA A 435 -23.92 10.41 -3.87
C ALA A 435 -23.56 11.70 -3.14
N ILE A 436 -23.06 12.70 -3.89
CA ILE A 436 -22.75 14.03 -3.37
C ILE A 436 -24.01 14.73 -2.81
N VAL A 437 -25.19 14.44 -3.37
CA VAL A 437 -26.48 14.97 -2.90
C VAL A 437 -27.08 14.15 -1.73
N ASP A 438 -26.53 12.98 -1.40
CA ASP A 438 -27.10 12.08 -0.39
C ASP A 438 -26.60 12.42 1.03
N GLU A 439 -27.54 12.70 1.94
CA GLU A 439 -27.25 13.08 3.32
C GLU A 439 -26.55 11.97 4.11
N THR A 440 -26.93 10.70 3.90
CA THR A 440 -26.33 9.56 4.62
C THR A 440 -24.87 9.37 4.22
N PHE A 441 -24.57 9.51 2.92
CA PHE A 441 -23.21 9.50 2.41
C PHE A 441 -22.39 10.65 3.00
N THR A 442 -22.90 11.87 2.87
CA THR A 442 -22.14 13.09 3.11
C THR A 442 -21.92 13.36 4.60
N SER A 443 -22.90 13.01 5.45
CA SER A 443 -22.76 13.03 6.91
C SER A 443 -21.61 12.14 7.40
N LYS A 444 -21.43 10.94 6.81
CA LYS A 444 -20.36 10.01 7.22
C LYS A 444 -19.00 10.31 6.60
N MET A 445 -18.95 10.85 5.39
CA MET A 445 -17.69 11.34 4.80
C MET A 445 -17.13 12.58 5.54
N LYS A 446 -17.98 13.31 6.27
CA LYS A 446 -17.56 14.44 7.12
C LYS A 446 -16.54 14.01 8.19
N ASP A 447 -16.78 12.85 8.82
CA ASP A 447 -15.89 12.28 9.83
C ASP A 447 -14.51 11.94 9.22
N VAL A 448 -14.49 11.37 8.01
CA VAL A 448 -13.26 11.06 7.24
C VAL A 448 -12.45 12.33 7.01
N MET A 449 -13.11 13.38 6.52
CA MET A 449 -12.47 14.64 6.20
C MET A 449 -12.04 15.43 7.43
N HIS A 450 -12.78 15.35 8.54
CA HIS A 450 -12.36 15.94 9.80
C HIS A 450 -11.02 15.37 10.24
N ASN A 451 -10.85 14.05 10.20
CA ASN A 451 -9.60 13.40 10.63
C ASN A 451 -8.40 13.78 9.73
N ILE A 452 -8.62 13.93 8.42
CA ILE A 452 -7.56 14.36 7.47
C ILE A 452 -7.24 15.87 7.62
N ALA A 453 -8.23 16.72 7.90
CA ALA A 453 -8.04 18.17 8.05
C ALA A 453 -7.51 18.60 9.43
N SER A 454 -7.74 17.79 10.47
CA SER A 454 -7.22 18.00 11.83
C SER A 454 -5.83 17.42 12.06
N ASP A 455 -5.19 16.83 11.04
CA ASP A 455 -3.82 16.31 11.13
C ASP A 455 -2.80 17.44 11.36
N SER A 456 -1.73 17.19 12.12
CA SER A 456 -0.63 18.13 12.33
C SER A 456 0.37 18.15 11.16
N HIS A 457 0.40 17.10 10.34
CA HIS A 457 1.38 16.95 9.26
C HIS A 457 0.95 17.69 7.99
N CYS A 458 1.80 18.63 7.58
CA CYS A 458 1.62 19.45 6.39
C CYS A 458 1.45 18.65 5.08
N ASP A 459 1.96 17.42 5.02
CA ASP A 459 1.84 16.56 3.84
C ASP A 459 0.43 15.98 3.67
N VAL A 460 -0.29 15.70 4.77
CA VAL A 460 -1.68 15.23 4.73
C VAL A 460 -2.58 16.29 4.10
N HIS A 461 -2.40 17.56 4.48
CA HIS A 461 -3.16 18.69 3.93
C HIS A 461 -2.94 18.93 2.43
N SER A 462 -1.80 18.51 1.86
CA SER A 462 -1.60 18.58 0.41
C SER A 462 -2.63 17.73 -0.37
N THR A 463 -3.14 16.67 0.24
CA THR A 463 -4.12 15.76 -0.38
C THR A 463 -5.52 16.35 -0.48
N ILE A 464 -5.87 17.30 0.41
CA ILE A 464 -7.14 18.05 0.35
C ILE A 464 -7.14 19.03 -0.83
N LEU A 465 -5.95 19.50 -1.25
CA LEU A 465 -5.76 20.66 -2.12
C LEU A 465 -5.38 20.34 -3.57
N GLY A 466 -5.01 19.10 -3.89
CA GLY A 466 -4.65 18.66 -5.25
C GLY A 466 -5.85 18.56 -6.19
N ILE A 467 -6.52 19.69 -6.37
CA ILE A 467 -7.51 19.97 -7.40
C ILE A 467 -6.81 19.81 -8.75
N ARG A 468 -7.07 18.71 -9.45
CA ARG A 468 -6.66 18.58 -10.86
C ARG A 468 -7.43 19.61 -11.68
N GLU A 469 -6.78 20.24 -12.65
CA GLU A 469 -7.45 21.25 -13.48
C GLU A 469 -8.73 20.66 -14.11
N GLY A 470 -9.86 21.35 -13.90
CA GLY A 470 -11.17 20.91 -14.38
C GLY A 470 -11.91 19.87 -13.53
N LYS A 471 -11.45 19.52 -12.32
CA LYS A 471 -12.21 18.64 -11.40
C LYS A 471 -12.33 19.23 -9.99
N GLU A 472 -13.55 19.25 -9.46
CA GLU A 472 -13.81 19.56 -8.06
C GLU A 472 -13.24 18.45 -7.16
N GLY A 473 -12.32 18.83 -6.26
CA GLY A 473 -11.82 17.96 -5.20
C GLY A 473 -12.58 18.12 -3.89
N TRP A 474 -12.37 17.21 -2.94
CA TRP A 474 -12.94 17.14 -1.58
C TRP A 474 -13.33 18.44 -0.91
N PHE A 475 -12.44 19.42 -0.95
CA PHE A 475 -12.67 20.74 -0.36
C PHE A 475 -13.99 21.37 -0.81
N HIS A 476 -14.38 21.21 -2.09
CA HIS A 476 -15.61 21.76 -2.67
C HIS A 476 -16.90 21.15 -2.08
N LEU A 477 -16.85 19.93 -1.56
CA LEU A 477 -18.01 19.21 -0.99
C LEU A 477 -18.39 19.68 0.43
N TYR A 478 -17.52 20.48 1.07
CA TYR A 478 -17.69 20.98 2.45
C TYR A 478 -17.56 22.51 2.53
N ILE A 479 -17.73 23.19 1.39
CA ILE A 479 -17.93 24.64 1.34
C ILE A 479 -19.44 24.91 1.51
N PRO A 480 -19.92 25.81 2.38
CA PRO A 480 -21.33 26.16 2.45
C PRO A 480 -21.99 26.51 1.13
N GLY A 481 -23.22 26.01 1.01
CA GLY A 481 -23.95 25.89 -0.24
C GLY A 481 -23.70 24.59 -1.00
N SER A 482 -22.63 23.85 -0.70
CA SER A 482 -22.52 22.43 -1.06
C SER A 482 -23.19 21.55 0.00
N ILE A 483 -23.55 20.33 -0.40
CA ILE A 483 -24.41 19.43 0.39
C ILE A 483 -23.77 18.98 1.73
N GLY A 484 -22.44 19.04 1.88
CA GLY A 484 -21.76 18.53 3.06
C GLY A 484 -21.52 19.50 4.21
N CYS A 485 -21.93 20.77 4.11
CA CYS A 485 -21.65 21.75 5.15
C CYS A 485 -22.89 22.17 5.95
N ASP A 486 -23.05 21.58 7.13
CA ASP A 486 -24.14 21.86 8.08
C ASP A 486 -24.08 23.26 8.75
N ASP A 487 -23.07 24.08 8.44
CA ASP A 487 -22.89 25.39 9.05
C ASP A 487 -23.63 26.47 8.26
N GLU A 488 -24.90 26.72 8.64
CA GLU A 488 -25.70 27.86 8.14
C GLU A 488 -25.22 29.23 8.70
N GLY A 489 -24.10 29.28 9.43
CA GLY A 489 -23.56 30.51 10.00
C GLY A 489 -24.10 30.85 11.40
N ASN A 490 -24.61 29.87 12.13
CA ASN A 490 -25.24 30.08 13.43
C ASN A 490 -24.27 29.94 14.62
N SER A 491 -23.47 30.98 14.86
CA SER A 491 -23.00 31.32 16.22
C SER A 491 -22.45 32.74 16.34
N GLY A 492 -23.32 33.76 16.24
CA GLY A 492 -23.00 35.14 16.62
C GLY A 492 -23.74 36.21 15.83
N GLU A 493 -24.91 36.62 16.33
CA GLU A 493 -25.70 37.82 15.93
C GLU A 493 -26.27 37.90 14.49
N LEU A 494 -27.61 37.90 14.43
CA LEU A 494 -28.52 38.54 13.44
C LEU A 494 -28.25 38.31 11.91
N CYS A 495 -29.24 37.95 11.09
CA CYS A 495 -30.69 37.95 11.26
C CYS A 495 -31.33 37.01 10.23
N CYS A 496 -32.39 36.30 10.61
CA CYS A 496 -33.29 35.68 9.63
C CYS A 496 -33.98 36.80 8.83
N ILE A 497 -33.97 36.71 7.50
CA ILE A 497 -35.02 37.34 6.69
C ILE A 497 -35.68 36.25 5.85
N ASP A 498 -36.98 36.13 6.05
CA ASP A 498 -37.88 35.20 5.38
C ASP A 498 -37.83 35.30 3.85
N ASN A 499 -38.19 34.19 3.20
CA ASN A 499 -38.52 34.19 1.78
C ASN A 499 -39.77 35.03 1.52
N ARG A 500 -39.62 36.32 1.15
CA ARG A 500 -40.67 37.10 0.48
C ARG A 500 -40.14 37.94 -0.67
N GLU A 501 -40.56 37.53 -1.86
CA GLU A 501 -40.90 38.36 -3.03
C GLU A 501 -40.17 39.70 -3.17
N PHE A 502 -39.10 39.70 -3.97
CA PHE A 502 -38.80 40.83 -4.84
C PHE A 502 -39.15 40.45 -6.28
N GLU A 503 -40.38 40.77 -6.68
CA GLU A 503 -40.69 40.90 -8.11
C GLU A 503 -39.89 42.08 -8.67
N ASN A 504 -39.05 41.80 -9.66
CA ASN A 504 -38.63 42.82 -10.63
C ASN A 504 -38.66 42.20 -12.02
N VAL A 505 -39.60 42.68 -12.83
CA VAL A 505 -39.86 42.19 -14.18
C VAL A 505 -38.78 42.73 -15.12
N VAL A 506 -37.81 41.91 -15.49
CA VAL A 506 -37.05 42.06 -16.73
C VAL A 506 -36.92 40.71 -17.44
N GLU A 507 -37.46 40.69 -18.65
CA GLU A 507 -37.53 39.64 -19.66
C GLU A 507 -36.60 38.41 -19.55
N GLY A 508 -37.22 37.23 -19.35
CA GLY A 508 -37.12 36.22 -20.39
C GLY A 508 -35.90 35.28 -20.44
N LYS A 509 -35.33 34.82 -19.31
CA LYS A 509 -34.56 33.56 -19.25
C LYS A 509 -34.51 32.98 -17.82
N LYS A 510 -35.03 31.76 -17.62
CA LYS A 510 -34.95 31.04 -16.33
C LYS A 510 -33.62 30.30 -16.17
N GLU A 511 -32.56 31.01 -15.79
CA GLU A 511 -31.39 30.39 -15.15
C GLU A 511 -31.54 30.47 -13.63
N LYS A 512 -31.64 29.32 -12.95
CA LYS A 512 -31.54 29.26 -11.47
C LYS A 512 -30.07 29.44 -11.06
N LYS A 513 -29.57 30.68 -11.03
CA LYS A 513 -28.35 31.00 -10.27
C LYS A 513 -28.69 31.07 -8.79
N ILE A 514 -28.51 29.95 -8.10
CA ILE A 514 -28.55 29.91 -6.64
C ILE A 514 -27.28 30.62 -6.15
N GLY A 515 -27.43 31.83 -5.61
CA GLY A 515 -26.35 32.59 -4.99
C GLY A 515 -25.97 31.95 -3.66
N LEU A 516 -24.99 31.04 -3.69
CA LEU A 516 -24.54 30.31 -2.52
C LEU A 516 -23.48 31.10 -1.74
N THR A 517 -23.62 31.13 -0.41
CA THR A 517 -22.78 31.98 0.46
C THR A 517 -21.94 31.14 1.41
N PHE A 518 -20.65 31.48 1.50
CA PHE A 518 -19.57 30.60 1.93
C PHE A 518 -19.36 30.51 3.47
N GLY A 519 -18.66 29.46 3.93
CA GLY A 519 -18.24 29.24 5.35
C GLY A 519 -17.59 27.89 5.68
N ILE A 520 -16.34 27.60 5.24
CA ILE A 520 -15.64 26.38 5.75
C ILE A 520 -15.60 26.42 7.28
N ASN A 521 -15.86 25.30 7.94
CA ASN A 521 -15.87 25.19 9.42
C ASN A 521 -14.64 25.91 10.01
N ARG A 522 -14.90 26.84 10.94
CA ARG A 522 -13.89 27.73 11.54
C ARG A 522 -12.67 26.99 12.09
N ILE A 523 -12.86 25.77 12.60
CA ILE A 523 -11.79 24.94 13.15
C ILE A 523 -10.88 24.40 12.03
N HIS A 524 -11.45 23.84 10.96
CA HIS A 524 -10.69 23.24 9.86
C HIS A 524 -9.89 24.26 9.07
N LEU A 525 -10.50 25.40 8.71
CA LEU A 525 -9.79 26.44 7.98
C LEU A 525 -8.63 27.01 8.81
N LYS A 526 -8.84 27.23 10.12
CA LYS A 526 -7.79 27.70 11.03
C LYS A 526 -6.63 26.71 11.16
N THR A 527 -6.89 25.42 11.31
CA THR A 527 -5.84 24.38 11.36
C THR A 527 -5.07 24.31 10.04
N LEU A 528 -5.76 24.35 8.90
CA LEU A 528 -5.14 24.38 7.57
C LEU A 528 -4.26 25.61 7.36
N ILE A 529 -4.67 26.80 7.82
CA ILE A 529 -3.84 28.02 7.77
C ILE A 529 -2.64 27.92 8.70
N HIS A 530 -2.84 27.42 9.93
CA HIS A 530 -1.76 27.31 10.89
C HIS A 530 -0.64 26.39 10.38
N CYS A 531 -1.00 25.26 9.78
CA CYS A 531 -0.04 24.30 9.21
C CYS A 531 0.48 24.73 7.83
N CYS A 532 -0.39 25.24 6.95
CA CYS A 532 -0.06 25.41 5.52
C CYS A 532 0.02 26.86 5.03
N GLY A 533 -0.47 27.84 5.80
CA GLY A 533 -0.58 29.24 5.39
C GLY A 533 0.75 29.93 5.10
N ARG A 534 1.88 29.32 5.50
CA ARG A 534 3.25 29.74 5.18
C ARG A 534 3.84 29.07 3.93
N ARG A 535 3.01 28.42 3.10
CA ARG A 535 3.44 27.84 1.82
C ARG A 535 2.82 28.63 0.68
N LYS A 536 3.64 29.20 -0.21
CA LYS A 536 3.15 30.03 -1.32
C LYS A 536 2.27 29.20 -2.26
N LYS A 537 2.60 27.92 -2.45
CA LYS A 537 1.78 26.96 -3.22
C LYS A 537 0.39 26.73 -2.62
N PHE A 538 0.26 26.69 -1.29
CA PHE A 538 -1.03 26.56 -0.61
C PHE A 538 -1.94 27.75 -0.91
N LEU A 539 -1.42 28.97 -0.73
CA LEU A 539 -2.16 30.20 -1.02
C LEU A 539 -2.45 30.36 -2.52
N GLN A 540 -1.53 29.97 -3.41
CA GLN A 540 -1.75 29.95 -4.86
C GLN A 540 -2.89 29.01 -5.27
N GLY A 541 -3.04 27.85 -4.61
CA GLY A 541 -4.19 26.97 -4.80
C GLY A 541 -5.51 27.64 -4.39
N LEU A 542 -5.52 28.31 -3.24
CA LEU A 542 -6.67 29.06 -2.75
C LEU A 542 -7.01 30.31 -3.57
N ASN A 543 -6.07 30.86 -4.37
CA ASN A 543 -6.31 32.04 -5.22
C ASN A 543 -7.43 31.79 -6.25
N LYS A 544 -7.60 30.54 -6.73
CA LYS A 544 -8.74 30.17 -7.59
C LYS A 544 -10.11 30.34 -6.90
N MET A 545 -10.14 30.48 -5.58
CA MET A 545 -11.33 30.69 -4.73
C MET A 545 -11.30 32.05 -4.00
N LEU A 546 -10.60 33.05 -4.54
CA LEU A 546 -10.42 34.35 -3.87
C LEU A 546 -11.75 35.06 -3.51
N GLY A 547 -12.70 35.12 -4.45
CA GLY A 547 -14.03 35.71 -4.21
C GLY A 547 -14.79 35.07 -3.03
N PRO A 548 -14.94 33.73 -2.99
CA PRO A 548 -15.38 32.98 -1.81
C PRO A 548 -14.69 33.41 -0.50
N VAL A 549 -13.36 33.44 -0.46
CA VAL A 549 -12.58 33.79 0.76
C VAL A 549 -12.82 35.24 1.19
N MET A 550 -13.02 36.16 0.25
CA MET A 550 -13.36 37.55 0.56
C MET A 550 -14.76 37.70 1.16
N LEU A 551 -15.75 36.93 0.68
CA LEU A 551 -17.08 36.89 1.29
C LEU A 551 -17.04 36.35 2.73
N LEU A 552 -16.14 35.40 3.04
CA LEU A 552 -15.91 34.94 4.41
C LEU A 552 -15.32 36.02 5.30
N ALA A 553 -14.32 36.75 4.80
CA ALA A 553 -13.72 37.84 5.55
C ALA A 553 -14.73 38.97 5.82
N LEU A 554 -15.67 39.24 4.91
CA LEU A 554 -16.79 40.17 5.17
C LEU A 554 -17.77 39.66 6.24
N ARG A 555 -17.92 38.33 6.39
CA ARG A 555 -18.70 37.66 7.45
C ARG A 555 -17.95 37.50 8.78
N GLU A 556 -16.99 38.39 9.03
CA GLU A 556 -16.08 38.39 10.19
C GLU A 556 -15.32 37.05 10.48
N ASN A 557 -15.13 36.19 9.48
CA ASN A 557 -14.33 34.98 9.63
C ASN A 557 -12.83 35.31 9.74
N GLU A 558 -12.32 35.28 10.97
CA GLU A 558 -10.92 35.54 11.35
C GLU A 558 -9.90 34.75 10.51
N ALA A 559 -10.14 33.46 10.29
CA ALA A 559 -9.26 32.58 9.51
C ALA A 559 -9.20 33.01 8.03
N ALA A 560 -10.33 33.39 7.43
CA ALA A 560 -10.33 33.93 6.07
C ALA A 560 -9.56 35.27 5.99
N MET A 561 -9.64 36.13 7.00
CA MET A 561 -8.85 37.36 7.05
C MET A 561 -7.34 37.08 7.15
N GLU A 562 -6.94 36.08 7.93
CA GLU A 562 -5.54 35.63 8.03
C GLU A 562 -5.02 35.15 6.66
N VAL A 563 -5.80 34.36 5.90
CA VAL A 563 -5.46 33.96 4.51
C VAL A 563 -5.27 35.18 3.62
N LEU A 564 -6.20 36.13 3.65
CA LEU A 564 -6.12 37.35 2.84
C LEU A 564 -4.89 38.20 3.19
N CYS A 565 -4.56 38.31 4.48
CA CYS A 565 -3.34 38.99 4.92
C CYS A 565 -2.07 38.27 4.44
N ALA A 566 -2.03 36.93 4.53
CA ALA A 566 -0.91 36.13 4.04
C ALA A 566 -0.76 36.19 2.51
N MET A 567 -1.88 36.22 1.76
CA MET A 567 -1.89 36.39 0.30
C MET A 567 -1.31 37.75 -0.13
N LEU A 568 -1.63 38.83 0.60
CA LEU A 568 -1.07 40.16 0.39
C LEU A 568 0.41 40.24 0.78
N GLU A 569 0.80 39.59 1.88
CA GLU A 569 2.17 39.55 2.37
C GLU A 569 3.10 38.83 1.38
N MET A 570 2.70 37.65 0.93
CA MET A 570 3.52 36.74 0.13
C MET A 570 3.45 37.02 -1.36
N ASP A 571 2.76 38.09 -1.77
CA ASP A 571 2.51 38.51 -3.14
C ASP A 571 1.99 37.33 -4.01
N VAL A 572 0.91 36.71 -3.54
CA VAL A 572 0.26 35.55 -4.17
C VAL A 572 -0.68 35.97 -5.29
N VAL A 573 -1.33 37.13 -5.11
CA VAL A 573 -2.31 37.70 -6.02
C VAL A 573 -1.61 38.78 -6.82
N GLU A 574 -1.26 38.52 -8.08
CA GLU A 574 -0.43 39.44 -8.87
C GLU A 574 -1.18 40.72 -9.31
N ASN A 575 -2.50 40.63 -9.50
CA ASN A 575 -3.32 41.75 -9.97
C ASN A 575 -3.55 42.80 -8.86
N ASN A 576 -3.11 44.04 -9.10
CA ASN A 576 -3.28 45.16 -8.17
C ASN A 576 -4.75 45.48 -7.85
N ASP A 577 -5.67 45.33 -8.80
CA ASP A 577 -7.10 45.56 -8.54
C ASP A 577 -7.65 44.55 -7.55
N MET A 578 -7.25 43.27 -7.68
CA MET A 578 -7.61 42.22 -6.73
C MET A 578 -6.99 42.47 -5.37
N LYS A 579 -5.70 42.88 -5.30
CA LYS A 579 -5.08 43.31 -4.02
C LYS A 579 -5.88 44.43 -3.36
N MET A 580 -6.30 45.45 -4.11
CA MET A 580 -7.10 46.56 -3.58
C MET A 580 -8.48 46.11 -3.09
N GLN A 581 -9.13 45.17 -3.78
CA GLN A 581 -10.38 44.57 -3.31
C GLN A 581 -10.17 43.78 -2.01
N ILE A 582 -9.11 42.98 -1.89
CA ILE A 582 -8.74 42.28 -0.65
C ILE A 582 -8.54 43.27 0.51
N VAL A 583 -7.78 44.34 0.28
CA VAL A 583 -7.56 45.41 1.27
C VAL A 583 -8.87 46.06 1.67
N THR A 584 -9.76 46.34 0.72
CA THR A 584 -11.10 46.90 0.98
C THR A 584 -11.95 45.95 1.81
N THR A 585 -11.93 44.65 1.50
CA THR A 585 -12.60 43.59 2.29
C THR A 585 -12.07 43.53 3.72
N LEU A 586 -10.75 43.52 3.92
CA LEU A 586 -10.15 43.55 5.26
C LEU A 586 -10.51 44.83 6.02
N GLN A 587 -10.48 45.99 5.34
CA GLN A 587 -10.87 47.28 5.91
C GLN A 587 -12.39 47.42 6.14
N SER A 588 -13.22 46.48 5.68
CA SER A 588 -14.67 46.52 5.93
C SER A 588 -15.07 45.94 7.28
N THR A 589 -14.19 45.18 7.96
CA THR A 589 -14.48 44.51 9.23
C THR A 589 -13.60 45.00 10.38
N SER A 590 -14.03 44.76 11.61
CA SER A 590 -13.32 45.20 12.82
C SER A 590 -11.98 44.45 12.98
N THR A 591 -12.04 43.12 12.88
CA THR A 591 -10.89 42.21 12.97
C THR A 591 -9.96 42.35 11.77
N GLY A 592 -10.50 42.55 10.55
CA GLY A 592 -9.71 42.69 9.34
C GLY A 592 -8.86 43.96 9.34
N LYS A 593 -9.40 45.09 9.83
CA LYS A 593 -8.63 46.32 10.06
C LYS A 593 -7.44 46.09 10.98
N ARG A 594 -7.63 45.38 12.09
CA ARG A 594 -6.56 45.05 13.06
C ARG A 594 -5.47 44.19 12.43
N LEU A 595 -5.84 43.12 11.72
CA LEU A 595 -4.90 42.21 11.07
C LEU A 595 -4.13 42.91 9.93
N TYR A 596 -4.82 43.73 9.13
CA TYR A 596 -4.19 44.50 8.06
C TYR A 596 -3.25 45.60 8.59
N ALA A 597 -3.61 46.25 9.71
CA ALA A 597 -2.71 47.19 10.40
C ALA A 597 -1.44 46.48 10.88
N GLN A 598 -1.57 45.33 11.56
CA GLN A 598 -0.43 44.51 12.00
C GLN A 598 0.46 44.05 10.82
N LEU A 599 -0.13 43.74 9.67
CA LEU A 599 0.61 43.46 8.43
C LEU A 599 1.38 44.70 7.94
N CYS A 600 0.73 45.86 7.90
CA CYS A 600 1.36 47.12 7.50
C CYS A 600 2.50 47.51 8.45
N ASP A 601 2.30 47.44 9.76
CA ASP A 601 3.31 47.73 10.78
C ASP A 601 4.52 46.82 10.61
N ARG A 602 4.30 45.52 10.33
CA ARG A 602 5.39 44.57 10.08
C ARG A 602 6.10 44.83 8.75
N GLN A 603 5.41 45.25 7.70
CA GLN A 603 6.04 45.67 6.45
C GLN A 603 6.84 46.98 6.60
N ILE A 604 6.35 47.93 7.39
CA ILE A 604 7.06 49.17 7.74
C ILE A 604 8.30 48.84 8.55
N ALA A 605 8.17 48.02 9.60
CA ALA A 605 9.29 47.53 10.38
C ALA A 605 10.33 46.85 9.47
N LEU A 606 9.94 45.90 8.61
CA LEU A 606 10.86 45.27 7.64
C LEU A 606 11.58 46.28 6.72
N ARG A 607 10.91 47.36 6.29
CA ARG A 607 11.54 48.43 5.50
C ARG A 607 12.50 49.27 6.32
N GLU A 608 12.15 49.63 7.55
CA GLU A 608 13.06 50.32 8.47
C GLU A 608 14.29 49.46 8.81
N LEU A 609 14.09 48.15 9.01
CA LEU A 609 15.15 47.16 9.26
C LEU A 609 16.11 47.03 8.05
N GLN A 610 15.60 47.17 6.84
CA GLN A 610 16.41 47.25 5.61
C GLN A 610 17.17 48.58 5.51
N GLN A 611 16.53 49.70 5.88
CA GLN A 611 17.14 51.04 5.87
C GLN A 611 18.23 51.22 6.95
N LYS A 612 18.05 50.64 8.14
CA LYS A 612 18.97 50.77 9.29
C LYS A 612 20.35 50.13 9.08
N GLY A 613 20.49 49.23 8.09
CA GLY A 613 21.78 48.71 7.65
C GLY A 613 22.37 47.61 8.53
N GLY A 614 22.02 46.36 8.24
CA GLY A 614 22.62 45.18 8.88
C GLY A 614 23.97 44.75 8.31
N PRO A 615 24.71 43.84 8.99
CA PRO A 615 25.94 43.27 8.46
C PRO A 615 25.63 42.42 7.21
N LYS A 616 26.49 42.49 6.19
CA LYS A 616 26.33 41.70 4.96
C LYS A 616 26.75 40.25 5.10
N LYS A 617 27.59 39.93 6.09
CA LYS A 617 28.07 38.58 6.39
C LYS A 617 27.93 38.31 7.88
N LEU A 618 27.56 37.10 8.25
CA LEU A 618 27.37 36.67 9.63
C LEU A 618 27.67 35.17 9.79
N THR A 619 28.14 34.77 10.96
CA THR A 619 28.41 33.39 11.32
C THR A 619 28.08 33.20 12.79
N LEU A 620 27.33 32.15 13.13
CA LEU A 620 27.01 31.84 14.53
C LEU A 620 28.00 30.80 15.10
N PRO A 621 28.28 30.84 16.42
CA PRO A 621 29.08 29.80 17.09
C PRO A 621 28.42 28.42 17.02
N SER A 622 29.22 27.35 16.98
CA SER A 622 28.75 25.95 16.90
C SER A 622 27.74 25.53 17.97
N LYS A 623 27.79 26.13 19.17
CA LYS A 623 26.80 25.87 20.24
C LYS A 623 25.44 26.55 20.05
N SER A 624 25.23 27.33 18.99
CA SER A 624 23.99 28.07 18.76
C SER A 624 22.83 27.16 18.36
N THR A 625 21.64 27.54 18.83
CA THR A 625 20.36 26.85 18.63
C THR A 625 19.40 27.71 17.81
N ASP A 626 18.25 27.13 17.43
CA ASP A 626 17.14 27.89 16.78
C ASP A 626 16.73 29.12 17.61
N ALA A 627 16.72 29.01 18.94
CA ALA A 627 16.37 30.10 19.86
C ALA A 627 17.39 31.25 19.85
N ASP A 628 18.69 30.94 19.70
CA ASP A 628 19.73 31.97 19.60
C ASP A 628 19.62 32.74 18.28
N LEU A 629 19.33 32.03 17.19
CA LEU A 629 19.11 32.61 15.87
C LEU A 629 17.86 33.52 15.85
N ALA A 630 16.74 33.06 16.43
CA ALA A 630 15.53 33.86 16.59
C ALA A 630 15.76 35.12 17.47
N LYS A 631 16.43 34.96 18.62
CA LYS A 631 16.79 36.07 19.52
C LYS A 631 17.72 37.08 18.86
N MET A 632 18.69 36.61 18.07
CA MET A 632 19.56 37.49 17.29
C MET A 632 18.77 38.24 16.22
N LEU A 633 17.96 37.55 15.41
CA LEU A 633 17.23 38.19 14.29
C LEU A 633 16.15 39.17 14.77
N SER A 634 15.52 38.92 15.92
CA SER A 634 14.58 39.86 16.56
C SER A 634 15.22 41.16 17.06
N SER A 635 16.56 41.24 17.20
CA SER A 635 17.25 42.50 17.53
C SER A 635 17.25 43.53 16.40
N GLY A 636 16.84 43.14 15.18
CA GLY A 636 16.41 44.09 14.18
C GLY A 636 17.51 44.84 13.42
N SER A 637 18.54 44.15 12.93
CA SER A 637 19.46 44.74 11.94
C SER A 637 20.10 43.71 11.02
N PHE A 638 19.30 42.99 10.21
CA PHE A 638 19.81 41.95 9.29
C PHE A 638 19.17 41.95 7.88
N GLY A 639 18.39 42.96 7.51
CA GLY A 639 17.71 43.01 6.20
C GLY A 639 18.64 43.03 4.97
N ASN A 640 19.91 43.40 5.17
CA ASN A 640 20.96 43.42 4.14
C ASN A 640 21.96 42.26 4.27
N LEU A 641 21.64 41.22 5.05
CA LEU A 641 22.47 40.04 5.21
C LEU A 641 22.48 39.23 3.92
N GLU A 642 23.61 39.21 3.23
CA GLU A 642 23.82 38.50 1.96
C GLU A 642 24.43 37.10 2.20
N CYS A 643 25.08 36.88 3.35
CA CYS A 643 25.82 35.65 3.67
C CYS A 643 25.63 35.25 5.14
N LEU A 644 25.03 34.09 5.37
CA LEU A 644 24.85 33.50 6.71
C LEU A 644 25.50 32.11 6.77
N SER A 645 26.32 31.88 7.79
CA SER A 645 26.85 30.56 8.11
C SER A 645 26.34 30.09 9.47
N LEU A 646 25.69 28.92 9.44
CA LEU A 646 25.20 28.15 10.58
C LEU A 646 25.91 26.78 10.63
N ALA A 647 27.07 26.65 9.97
CA ALA A 647 27.81 25.40 9.96
C ALA A 647 28.21 24.94 11.37
N PHE A 648 28.10 23.64 11.62
CA PHE A 648 28.35 22.99 12.90
C PHE A 648 27.49 23.51 14.05
N THR A 649 26.30 24.06 13.77
CA THR A 649 25.35 24.54 14.80
C THR A 649 24.24 23.54 15.10
N HIS A 650 23.63 23.66 16.28
CA HIS A 650 22.49 22.84 16.71
C HIS A 650 21.14 23.40 16.21
N VAL A 651 21.12 24.10 15.07
CA VAL A 651 19.88 24.53 14.43
C VAL A 651 19.18 23.35 13.76
N THR A 652 17.85 23.40 13.76
CA THR A 652 16.97 22.41 13.14
C THR A 652 16.18 23.04 12.00
N SER A 653 15.28 22.28 11.37
CA SER A 653 14.33 22.85 10.41
C SER A 653 13.43 23.96 11.00
N ALA A 654 13.32 24.08 12.33
CA ALA A 654 12.51 25.11 12.98
C ALA A 654 12.99 26.54 12.69
N CYS A 655 14.31 26.77 12.57
CA CYS A 655 14.82 28.11 12.23
C CYS A 655 14.48 28.59 10.82
N ALA A 656 13.94 27.75 9.94
CA ALA A 656 13.57 28.15 8.58
C ALA A 656 12.60 29.35 8.59
N ASP A 657 11.68 29.40 9.57
CA ASP A 657 10.76 30.51 9.81
C ASP A 657 11.46 31.86 10.06
N ASP A 658 12.65 31.83 10.64
CA ASP A 658 13.47 33.03 10.87
C ASP A 658 14.38 33.33 9.67
N LEU A 659 14.89 32.29 8.99
CA LEU A 659 15.71 32.43 7.79
C LEU A 659 14.96 33.06 6.62
N ILE A 660 13.67 32.76 6.42
CA ILE A 660 12.86 33.37 5.36
C ILE A 660 12.65 34.89 5.54
N LYS A 661 12.93 35.43 6.73
CA LYS A 661 12.92 36.88 7.02
C LYS A 661 14.15 37.62 6.48
N LEU A 662 15.07 36.92 5.81
CA LEU A 662 16.30 37.44 5.20
C LEU A 662 16.22 37.47 3.66
N PRO A 663 15.38 38.33 3.04
CA PRO A 663 15.11 38.33 1.59
C PRO A 663 16.28 38.82 0.72
N SER A 664 17.42 39.13 1.33
CA SER A 664 18.68 39.53 0.66
C SER A 664 19.72 38.41 0.63
N LEU A 665 19.43 37.25 1.24
CA LEU A 665 20.39 36.16 1.39
C LEU A 665 20.78 35.56 0.03
N ARG A 666 22.10 35.51 -0.22
CA ARG A 666 22.73 34.93 -1.42
C ARG A 666 23.55 33.69 -1.08
N TYR A 667 24.09 33.60 0.13
CA TYR A 667 24.88 32.49 0.64
C TYR A 667 24.28 32.00 1.96
N LEU A 668 23.96 30.71 2.02
CA LEU A 668 23.51 30.01 3.22
C LEU A 668 24.33 28.73 3.41
N ASN A 669 24.98 28.60 4.55
CA ASN A 669 25.74 27.41 4.91
C ASN A 669 25.14 26.74 6.14
N LEU A 670 24.66 25.50 5.96
CA LEU A 670 24.00 24.65 6.95
C LEU A 670 24.80 23.34 7.18
N TRP A 671 26.08 23.30 6.80
CA TRP A 671 26.92 22.10 6.95
C TRP A 671 26.89 21.54 8.38
N SER A 672 26.63 20.24 8.53
CA SER A 672 26.63 19.55 9.83
C SER A 672 25.63 20.18 10.82
N THR A 673 24.37 20.29 10.38
CA THR A 673 23.23 20.77 11.17
C THR A 673 22.07 19.78 11.07
N GLN A 674 21.08 19.88 11.97
CA GLN A 674 19.87 19.05 11.93
C GLN A 674 18.78 19.64 11.00
N PHE A 675 19.20 20.31 9.94
CA PHE A 675 18.30 20.93 8.96
C PHE A 675 17.83 19.88 7.93
N GLY A 676 16.52 19.84 7.64
CA GLY A 676 15.91 18.77 6.84
C GLY A 676 14.86 19.27 5.84
N ASP A 677 14.19 18.33 5.20
CA ASP A 677 13.32 18.56 4.03
C ASP A 677 12.26 19.65 4.23
N ASN A 678 11.62 19.69 5.40
CA ASN A 678 10.59 20.68 5.73
C ASN A 678 11.14 22.12 5.74
N GLY A 679 12.30 22.33 6.33
CA GLY A 679 12.98 23.62 6.31
C GLY A 679 13.44 23.98 4.91
N LEU A 680 13.92 22.99 4.14
CA LEU A 680 14.40 23.19 2.78
C LEU A 680 13.28 23.61 1.82
N GLN A 681 12.07 23.06 1.99
CA GLN A 681 10.89 23.48 1.24
C GLN A 681 10.60 24.98 1.45
N LEU A 682 10.62 25.49 2.70
CA LEU A 682 10.42 26.91 2.98
C LEU A 682 11.53 27.78 2.37
N ILE A 683 12.80 27.40 2.53
CA ILE A 683 13.93 28.11 1.91
C ILE A 683 13.76 28.21 0.38
N SER A 684 13.31 27.12 -0.27
CA SER A 684 13.07 27.06 -1.71
C SER A 684 11.91 27.95 -2.20
N GLU A 685 10.95 28.29 -1.34
CA GLU A 685 9.81 29.14 -1.71
C GLU A 685 10.09 30.63 -1.50
N TYR A 686 10.85 31.01 -0.46
CA TYR A 686 11.05 32.42 -0.10
C TYR A 686 12.41 33.00 -0.53
N LEU A 687 13.51 32.24 -0.47
CA LEU A 687 14.86 32.77 -0.69
C LEU A 687 15.29 32.73 -2.16
N GLN A 688 14.47 33.28 -3.05
CA GLN A 688 14.67 33.25 -4.51
C GLN A 688 15.96 33.91 -5.02
N LYS A 689 16.66 34.68 -4.18
CA LYS A 689 17.96 35.30 -4.49
C LYS A 689 19.17 34.43 -4.10
N LEU A 690 18.95 33.26 -3.50
CA LEU A 690 20.02 32.38 -3.04
C LEU A 690 20.86 31.88 -4.25
N GLN A 691 22.18 31.99 -4.11
CA GLN A 691 23.18 31.64 -5.14
C GLN A 691 24.10 30.52 -4.69
N VAL A 692 24.35 30.41 -3.38
CA VAL A 692 25.18 29.37 -2.77
C VAL A 692 24.41 28.77 -1.60
N LEU A 693 24.26 27.45 -1.62
CA LEU A 693 23.65 26.67 -0.56
C LEU A 693 24.55 25.49 -0.22
N ASN A 694 24.96 25.36 1.04
CA ASN A 694 25.70 24.21 1.54
C ASN A 694 24.84 23.41 2.52
N LEU A 695 24.55 22.16 2.17
CA LEU A 695 23.77 21.16 2.91
C LEU A 695 24.62 19.92 3.24
N CYS A 696 25.94 20.02 3.16
CA CYS A 696 26.86 18.93 3.49
C CYS A 696 26.53 18.34 4.87
N GLU A 697 26.50 17.01 5.00
CA GLU A 697 26.17 16.31 6.26
C GLU A 697 24.88 16.82 6.92
N THR A 698 23.80 16.99 6.14
CA THR A 698 22.46 17.28 6.69
C THR A 698 21.48 16.15 6.36
N PRO A 699 20.47 15.89 7.20
CA PRO A 699 19.48 14.83 7.00
C PRO A 699 18.44 15.12 5.89
N VAL A 700 18.81 15.91 4.87
CA VAL A 700 17.97 16.16 3.69
C VAL A 700 17.94 14.93 2.79
N THR A 701 16.78 14.70 2.17
CA THR A 701 16.53 13.59 1.25
C THR A 701 16.05 14.10 -0.10
N ASP A 702 15.98 13.21 -1.09
CA ASP A 702 15.31 13.44 -2.37
C ASP A 702 14.00 14.26 -2.29
N LYS A 703 13.16 14.03 -1.26
CA LYS A 703 11.89 14.75 -1.08
C LYS A 703 12.09 16.26 -0.91
N GLY A 704 13.03 16.66 -0.05
CA GLY A 704 13.38 18.08 0.14
C GLY A 704 14.17 18.62 -1.04
N LEU A 705 15.13 17.84 -1.55
CA LEU A 705 16.04 18.26 -2.62
C LEU A 705 15.29 18.61 -3.91
N VAL A 706 14.27 17.86 -4.32
CA VAL A 706 13.41 18.20 -5.49
C VAL A 706 12.80 19.62 -5.39
N CYS A 707 12.55 20.13 -4.18
CA CYS A 707 12.02 21.49 -3.99
C CYS A 707 13.01 22.58 -4.44
N LEU A 708 14.32 22.34 -4.38
CA LEU A 708 15.36 23.31 -4.80
C LEU A 708 15.21 23.75 -6.25
N SER A 709 14.52 22.97 -7.10
CA SER A 709 14.23 23.30 -8.49
C SER A 709 13.50 24.64 -8.71
N SER A 710 12.92 25.26 -7.67
CA SER A 710 12.39 26.64 -7.72
C SER A 710 13.48 27.72 -7.72
N LEU A 711 14.64 27.48 -7.09
CA LEU A 711 15.70 28.46 -6.87
C LEU A 711 16.53 28.71 -8.14
N LYS A 712 15.92 29.38 -9.13
CA LYS A 712 16.54 29.61 -10.47
C LYS A 712 17.83 30.43 -10.46
N ASN A 713 18.18 31.07 -9.35
CA ASN A 713 19.43 31.83 -9.18
C ASN A 713 20.56 31.02 -8.52
N LEU A 714 20.33 29.76 -8.14
CA LEU A 714 21.30 28.92 -7.46
C LEU A 714 22.46 28.54 -8.42
N ARG A 715 23.69 28.83 -7.99
CA ARG A 715 24.93 28.65 -8.77
C ARG A 715 25.86 27.61 -8.17
N LYS A 716 25.90 27.50 -6.84
CA LYS A 716 26.70 26.50 -6.12
C LYS A 716 25.82 25.76 -5.12
N LEU A 717 25.85 24.44 -5.17
CA LEU A 717 25.09 23.57 -4.27
C LEU A 717 26.00 22.45 -3.75
N ASN A 718 26.17 22.33 -2.44
CA ASN A 718 26.90 21.22 -1.84
C ASN A 718 25.92 20.28 -1.12
N LEU A 719 25.84 19.04 -1.59
CA LEU A 719 25.01 17.93 -1.12
C LEU A 719 25.87 16.75 -0.64
N ASN A 720 27.15 16.97 -0.40
CA ASN A 720 28.08 15.93 0.05
C ASN A 720 27.58 15.27 1.34
N SER A 721 27.62 13.93 1.38
CA SER A 721 27.13 13.14 2.52
C SER A 721 25.66 13.43 2.90
N THR A 722 24.78 13.49 1.89
CA THR A 722 23.31 13.58 2.05
C THR A 722 22.60 12.40 1.37
N SER A 723 21.32 12.20 1.67
CA SER A 723 20.51 11.09 1.12
C SER A 723 19.93 11.43 -0.28
N LEU A 724 20.83 11.72 -1.23
CA LEU A 724 20.53 12.04 -2.63
C LEU A 724 20.67 10.81 -3.54
N SER A 725 19.65 10.52 -4.36
CA SER A 725 19.72 9.51 -5.42
C SER A 725 20.12 10.08 -6.80
N ALA A 726 20.70 9.21 -7.64
CA ALA A 726 21.05 9.54 -9.03
C ALA A 726 19.87 10.06 -9.86
N LEU A 727 18.66 9.51 -9.66
CA LEU A 727 17.44 9.95 -10.37
C LEU A 727 17.06 11.39 -10.02
N THR A 728 17.15 11.74 -8.74
CA THR A 728 16.84 13.10 -8.27
C THR A 728 17.93 14.09 -8.68
N PHE A 729 19.20 13.67 -8.71
CA PHE A 729 20.30 14.51 -9.17
C PHE A 729 20.17 14.94 -10.65
N GLU A 730 19.89 14.01 -11.57
CA GLU A 730 19.66 14.35 -12.98
C GLU A 730 18.44 15.29 -13.14
N GLY A 731 17.35 15.01 -12.42
CA GLY A 731 16.17 15.90 -12.42
C GLY A 731 16.42 17.29 -11.83
N LEU A 732 17.41 17.46 -10.96
CA LEU A 732 17.84 18.77 -10.44
C LEU A 732 18.72 19.52 -11.44
N LYS A 733 19.66 18.83 -12.05
CA LYS A 733 20.57 19.36 -13.08
C LYS A 733 19.82 19.90 -14.30
N GLU A 734 18.76 19.22 -14.73
CA GLU A 734 17.86 19.70 -15.78
C GLU A 734 17.11 20.99 -15.35
N LYS A 735 16.62 21.04 -14.10
CA LYS A 735 15.72 22.12 -13.64
C LYS A 735 16.45 23.35 -13.10
N LEU A 736 17.76 23.29 -12.88
CA LEU A 736 18.60 24.38 -12.37
C LEU A 736 19.64 24.84 -13.43
N PRO A 737 19.22 25.52 -14.51
CA PRO A 737 20.10 25.90 -15.62
C PRO A 737 21.18 26.94 -15.26
N ALA A 738 21.12 27.53 -14.06
CA ALA A 738 22.12 28.46 -13.55
C ALA A 738 23.18 27.80 -12.65
N LEU A 739 23.05 26.50 -12.36
CA LEU A 739 23.94 25.76 -11.48
C LEU A 739 25.29 25.50 -12.18
N GLN A 740 26.36 26.01 -11.56
CA GLN A 740 27.73 25.98 -12.10
C GLN A 740 28.59 24.93 -11.39
N GLU A 741 28.38 24.76 -10.08
CA GLU A 741 29.10 23.80 -9.25
C GLU A 741 28.09 23.02 -8.40
N CYS A 742 28.16 21.69 -8.45
CA CYS A 742 27.42 20.82 -7.54
C CYS A 742 28.35 19.75 -6.99
N ASP A 743 28.48 19.66 -5.67
CA ASP A 743 29.22 18.59 -4.99
C ASP A 743 28.22 17.56 -4.46
N VAL A 744 28.36 16.32 -4.93
CA VAL A 744 27.50 15.18 -4.58
C VAL A 744 28.29 13.99 -4.05
N ARG A 745 29.57 14.20 -3.67
CA ARG A 745 30.42 13.12 -3.16
C ARG A 745 29.81 12.45 -1.93
N TYR A 746 30.00 11.14 -1.82
CA TYR A 746 29.43 10.32 -0.75
C TYR A 746 27.88 10.36 -0.72
N THR A 747 27.27 10.34 -1.90
CA THR A 747 25.83 10.11 -2.11
C THR A 747 25.65 9.01 -3.17
N ASP A 748 24.43 8.48 -3.35
CA ASP A 748 24.13 7.48 -4.40
C ASP A 748 24.21 8.05 -5.84
N ALA A 749 24.49 9.35 -5.99
CA ALA A 749 24.66 10.05 -7.26
C ALA A 749 26.12 10.31 -7.66
N TRP A 750 27.10 9.80 -6.89
CA TRP A 750 28.54 9.92 -7.14
C TRP A 750 29.13 8.69 -7.84
#